data_AF-H7EI69-F1
#
_entry.id   AF-H7EI69-F1
#
_cell.length_a   1.000
_cell.length_b   1.000
_cell.length_c   1.000
_cell.angle_alpha   90.00
_cell.angle_beta   90.00
_cell.angle_gamma   90.00
#
_symmetry.space_group_name_H-M   'P 1'
#
loop_
_entity.id
_entity.type
_entity.pdbx_description
1 polymer ?
#
loop_
_entity_poly.entity_id
_entity_poly.type
_entity_poly.pdbx_seq_one_letter_code
_entity_poly.pdbx_strand_id
1 'polypeptide(L)'
;MNENDERTNLHGGPRVFVDADFSASVSPLGIHPAAAEALHSAALHPGSCCPYPDPDCSALRALLAGRWGCGASDFVCGAGAADVILLSALVASSRSACAVVMEPAFSEYGRAASCASLRVVHARDAEEIRGSGAGVVYLASPSNPLGEVAPFDEIRRISGICEEEGAMLVLDSCFSMFSEEAESVLRRIVRSRGEFPSVVIVDAFTKFYGMAGLRFGYALCLSERNAEAFRAFSRPWAVGSVTQSCAGAVLRAESRGSSWVSRMRSLVSSERARICRALDSLGLWRSESRANFVVFRSRRLSELCAADGAVEFVEFRGKKISIRSCSTFRSLGPDFHRVSVRSPEENSLLIDALTSLLSPVPLPQPAEKPFGKRAKVLMVQGTMSDAGKSLVVAALCRIFAKDGFRVAPFKSQNMALNSGVTADGKEMGRAQILQAEACAALPDVRMNPILLKPTSDSKSQVIVCGEAVGDMRAADYFSFRKTLVPKIMEAFESLASENDIIVIEGAGSPAEINLREGDIVNMGLAELVDAPVLLVGDIDRGGVFASLYGTYALVGEKERGRIKGFVVNKFRGDISLLSGALSQLENLTGVRTLGVVPFMKGLSLDAEDSLSFGSIFVRRSAPLIRIIVIALPFVSNFTDIAAFTSVPFVSVEKAESPSEVDFGADMIVVPGTKNTVRAMEFMEESGLGGAVRRFAEKKPVAGICGGYQILGRVLDDSAASEGGRPSVRNGLGLLPVDTVFGTKKTLSRGEWIVPPLDGFFSFLSSLRATGYEVHQGASVFSRGGGNAVFCAEGNAFGTYVHGFFDEPAVLRAVLGSLASAKGCALPPFEEPASVREKNFRLLEESVRASLDIGAIYEIMGISREEKS
;
A
#
# COMPACT_ATOMS: atom_id res chain seq x y z
N MET A 1 4.06 51.60 12.42
CA MET A 1 3.22 50.42 12.11
C MET A 1 4.16 49.25 11.96
N ASN A 2 4.13 48.31 12.90
CA ASN A 2 4.97 47.11 12.83
C ASN A 2 4.36 46.16 11.78
N GLU A 3 4.76 46.30 10.53
CA GLU A 3 4.42 45.39 9.43
C GLU A 3 5.54 44.34 9.29
N ASN A 4 5.65 43.44 10.26
CA ASN A 4 6.35 42.15 10.10
C ASN A 4 5.32 41.02 10.03
N ASP A 5 4.26 41.24 9.26
CA ASP A 5 3.22 40.25 8.99
C ASP A 5 3.43 39.79 7.54
N GLU A 6 4.40 38.89 7.33
CA GLU A 6 4.73 38.30 6.02
C GLU A 6 3.57 37.42 5.53
N ARG A 7 2.52 38.06 5.01
CA ARG A 7 1.37 37.37 4.41
C ARG A 7 1.77 36.80 3.04
N THR A 8 1.65 35.49 2.88
CA THR A 8 1.86 34.79 1.61
C THR A 8 0.58 34.76 0.78
N ASN A 9 0.70 34.92 -0.55
CA ASN A 9 -0.45 34.82 -1.46
C ASN A 9 -0.75 33.35 -1.74
N LEU A 10 -1.98 32.88 -1.46
CA LEU A 10 -2.42 31.53 -1.80
C LEU A 10 -2.57 31.39 -3.31
N HIS A 11 -1.54 30.91 -4.03
CA HIS A 11 -1.71 30.48 -5.42
C HIS A 11 -2.41 31.47 -6.39
N GLY A 12 -2.39 32.78 -6.10
CA GLY A 12 -3.10 33.82 -6.85
C GLY A 12 -4.49 34.22 -6.33
N GLY A 13 -4.94 33.67 -5.20
CA GLY A 13 -6.16 34.02 -4.45
C GLY A 13 -5.92 35.00 -3.29
N PRO A 14 -6.95 35.30 -2.47
CA PRO A 14 -6.87 36.26 -1.36
C PRO A 14 -5.82 35.86 -0.32
N ARG A 15 -5.20 36.85 0.34
CA ARG A 15 -4.18 36.63 1.38
C ARG A 15 -4.78 35.92 2.58
N VAL A 16 -4.33 34.70 2.86
CA VAL A 16 -4.67 33.92 4.05
C VAL A 16 -3.38 33.65 4.80
N PHE A 17 -3.42 33.74 6.13
CA PHE A 17 -2.27 33.43 6.97
C PHE A 17 -1.97 31.93 6.91
N VAL A 18 -0.79 31.57 6.39
CA VAL A 18 -0.24 30.21 6.43
C VAL A 18 1.24 30.29 6.84
N ASP A 19 1.68 29.33 7.65
CA ASP A 19 3.07 29.24 8.12
C ASP A 19 4.02 28.72 7.02
N ALA A 20 3.50 27.93 6.08
CA ALA A 20 4.23 27.46 4.91
C ALA A 20 3.29 27.17 3.73
N ASP A 21 3.60 27.73 2.56
CA ASP A 21 2.82 27.50 1.33
C ASP A 21 3.51 26.49 0.40
N PHE A 22 3.05 25.24 0.47
CA PHE A 22 3.46 24.14 -0.39
C PHE A 22 2.61 24.00 -1.66
N SER A 23 1.55 24.80 -1.78
CA SER A 23 0.67 24.73 -2.94
C SER A 23 1.40 25.34 -4.15
N ALA A 24 2.03 26.51 -3.97
CA ALA A 24 2.71 27.27 -5.01
C ALA A 24 4.14 26.82 -5.30
N SER A 25 4.35 26.26 -6.50
CA SER A 25 5.67 25.80 -6.97
C SER A 25 6.60 26.93 -7.44
N VAL A 26 6.94 27.89 -6.57
CA VAL A 26 7.92 28.95 -6.84
C VAL A 26 9.28 28.64 -6.22
N SER A 27 10.32 29.38 -6.62
CA SER A 27 11.68 29.28 -6.10
C SER A 27 11.73 29.21 -4.56
N PRO A 28 12.33 28.16 -3.96
CA PRO A 28 12.58 28.10 -2.52
C PRO A 28 13.69 29.07 -2.07
N LEU A 29 14.51 29.58 -2.99
CA LEU A 29 15.55 30.58 -2.69
C LEU A 29 15.01 32.02 -2.75
N GLY A 30 13.72 32.21 -3.00
CA GLY A 30 13.13 33.53 -3.25
C GLY A 30 13.48 34.08 -4.63
N ILE A 31 13.44 35.41 -4.76
CA ILE A 31 13.76 36.13 -6.00
C ILE A 31 15.28 36.12 -6.26
N HIS A 32 15.67 36.00 -7.53
CA HIS A 32 17.08 36.08 -7.91
C HIS A 32 17.72 37.43 -7.48
N PRO A 33 18.93 37.44 -6.87
CA PRO A 33 19.55 38.66 -6.33
C PRO A 33 19.67 39.80 -7.35
N ALA A 34 20.13 39.51 -8.57
CA ALA A 34 20.21 40.52 -9.64
C ALA A 34 18.85 41.13 -10.02
N ALA A 35 17.75 40.36 -9.92
CA ALA A 35 16.40 40.90 -10.12
C ALA A 35 15.97 41.76 -8.93
N ALA A 36 16.29 41.35 -7.70
CA ALA A 36 16.02 42.14 -6.50
C ALA A 36 16.75 43.50 -6.52
N GLU A 37 18.02 43.51 -6.90
CA GLU A 37 18.82 44.72 -7.07
C GLU A 37 18.25 45.64 -8.16
N ALA A 38 17.89 45.08 -9.32
CA ALA A 38 17.27 45.84 -10.40
C ALA A 38 15.91 46.43 -10.00
N LEU A 39 15.10 45.66 -9.25
CA LEU A 39 13.82 46.12 -8.73
C LEU A 39 13.99 47.24 -7.69
N HIS A 40 14.95 47.09 -6.78
CA HIS A 40 15.28 48.10 -5.79
C HIS A 40 15.77 49.40 -6.45
N SER A 41 16.63 49.30 -7.46
CA SER A 41 17.10 50.44 -8.23
C SER A 41 15.97 51.18 -8.95
N ALA A 42 15.02 50.45 -9.54
CA ALA A 42 13.84 51.04 -10.18
C ALA A 42 12.93 51.78 -9.17
N ALA A 43 12.79 51.24 -7.96
CA ALA A 43 12.02 51.88 -6.88
C ALA A 43 12.67 53.18 -6.38
N LEU A 44 14.00 53.25 -6.33
CA LEU A 44 14.74 54.47 -5.96
C LEU A 44 14.71 55.55 -7.04
N HIS A 45 14.48 55.16 -8.30
CA HIS A 45 14.44 56.06 -9.45
C HIS A 45 13.12 55.92 -10.21
N PRO A 46 11.98 56.33 -9.64
CA PRO A 46 10.66 56.12 -10.24
C PRO A 46 10.51 56.77 -11.63
N GLY A 47 11.30 57.80 -11.94
CA GLY A 47 11.38 58.39 -13.28
C GLY A 47 11.80 57.40 -14.38
N SER A 48 12.50 56.31 -14.03
CA SER A 48 12.82 55.20 -14.95
C SER A 48 11.60 54.39 -15.39
N CYS A 49 10.46 54.52 -14.70
CA CYS A 49 9.20 53.88 -15.04
C CYS A 49 8.32 54.75 -15.95
N CYS A 50 8.67 56.02 -16.18
CA CYS A 50 7.86 56.94 -16.99
C CYS A 50 7.90 56.66 -18.50
N PRO A 51 9.05 56.30 -19.13
CA PRO A 51 9.08 55.99 -20.55
C PRO A 51 8.32 54.70 -20.88
N TYR A 52 7.73 54.63 -22.07
CA TYR A 52 7.22 53.37 -22.61
C TYR A 52 8.36 52.33 -22.65
N PRO A 53 8.08 51.05 -22.32
CA PRO A 53 9.08 50.00 -22.46
C PRO A 53 9.47 49.82 -23.94
N ASP A 54 10.59 49.13 -24.18
CA ASP A 54 10.92 48.65 -25.52
C ASP A 54 9.80 47.68 -25.97
N PRO A 55 9.01 48.02 -27.01
CA PRO A 55 7.87 47.21 -27.42
C PRO A 55 8.27 45.81 -27.89
N ASP A 56 9.51 45.66 -28.38
CA ASP A 56 10.03 44.42 -28.93
C ASP A 56 10.93 43.66 -27.95
N CYS A 57 11.16 44.18 -26.74
CA CYS A 57 12.06 43.59 -25.75
C CYS A 57 13.45 43.26 -26.36
N SER A 58 13.96 44.12 -27.25
CA SER A 58 15.12 43.84 -28.12
C SER A 58 16.37 43.45 -27.35
N ALA A 59 16.66 44.17 -26.25
CA ALA A 59 17.79 43.85 -25.38
C ALA A 59 17.64 42.49 -24.68
N LEU A 60 16.41 42.12 -24.28
CA LEU A 60 16.14 40.81 -23.67
C LEU A 60 16.25 39.69 -24.69
N ARG A 61 15.69 39.87 -25.89
CA ARG A 61 15.78 38.88 -26.97
C ARG A 61 17.23 38.60 -27.35
N ALA A 62 18.09 39.63 -27.39
CA ALA A 62 19.52 39.45 -27.61
C ALA A 62 20.20 38.63 -26.49
N LEU A 63 19.83 38.85 -25.22
CA LEU A 63 20.36 38.06 -24.10
C LEU A 63 19.86 36.60 -24.11
N LEU A 64 18.59 36.38 -24.43
CA LEU A 64 18.00 35.05 -24.60
C LEU A 64 18.63 34.29 -25.77
N ALA A 65 18.85 34.98 -26.90
CA ALA A 65 19.58 34.47 -28.05
C ALA A 65 20.98 33.97 -27.67
N GLY A 66 21.74 34.74 -26.89
CA GLY A 66 23.04 34.32 -26.38
C GLY A 66 22.98 33.10 -25.47
N ARG A 67 21.95 32.97 -24.62
CA ARG A 67 21.76 31.83 -23.71
C ARG A 67 21.48 30.51 -24.44
N TRP A 68 20.68 30.57 -25.48
CA TRP A 68 20.19 29.40 -26.21
C TRP A 68 20.97 29.11 -27.50
N GLY A 69 21.83 30.03 -27.95
CA GLY A 69 22.57 29.90 -29.21
C GLY A 69 21.66 30.01 -30.43
N CYS A 70 20.66 30.89 -30.37
CA CYS A 70 19.64 31.10 -31.43
C CYS A 70 19.61 32.58 -31.86
N GLY A 71 18.82 32.92 -32.88
CA GLY A 71 18.64 34.30 -33.33
C GLY A 71 17.67 35.08 -32.43
N ALA A 72 17.88 36.39 -32.26
CA ALA A 72 16.98 37.24 -31.48
C ALA A 72 15.55 37.32 -32.07
N SER A 73 15.41 37.09 -33.38
CA SER A 73 14.12 37.00 -34.08
C SER A 73 13.31 35.75 -33.73
N ASP A 74 13.93 34.72 -33.16
CA ASP A 74 13.27 33.47 -32.75
C ASP A 74 12.44 33.66 -31.45
N PHE A 75 12.64 34.77 -30.74
CA PHE A 75 12.04 35.01 -29.43
C PHE A 75 10.87 35.99 -29.50
N VAL A 76 9.80 35.67 -28.77
CA VAL A 76 8.67 36.57 -28.52
C VAL A 76 8.44 36.65 -27.01
N CYS A 77 8.50 37.85 -26.43
CA CYS A 77 8.32 38.06 -24.99
C CYS A 77 6.87 38.39 -24.64
N GLY A 78 6.41 37.96 -23.47
CA GLY A 78 5.05 38.19 -22.98
C GLY A 78 4.97 38.35 -21.47
N ALA A 79 3.78 38.69 -20.98
CA ALA A 79 3.47 38.96 -19.57
C ALA A 79 3.39 37.67 -18.71
N GLY A 80 4.45 36.86 -18.74
CA GLY A 80 4.51 35.51 -18.17
C GLY A 80 4.10 34.43 -19.17
N ALA A 81 4.36 33.16 -18.82
CA ALA A 81 4.02 32.03 -19.69
C ALA A 81 2.53 31.96 -20.05
N ALA A 82 1.62 32.36 -19.15
CA ALA A 82 0.18 32.36 -19.41
C ALA A 82 -0.21 33.26 -20.60
N ASP A 83 0.45 34.40 -20.76
CA ASP A 83 0.23 35.31 -21.90
C ASP A 83 0.73 34.67 -23.20
N VAL A 84 1.89 34.00 -23.15
CA VAL A 84 2.47 33.27 -24.29
C VAL A 84 1.61 32.06 -24.70
N ILE A 85 1.05 31.33 -23.73
CA ILE A 85 0.12 30.22 -23.95
C ILE A 85 -1.19 30.72 -24.57
N LEU A 86 -1.69 31.88 -24.14
CA LEU A 86 -2.86 32.50 -24.76
C LEU A 86 -2.55 32.94 -26.20
N LEU A 87 -1.38 33.54 -26.42
CA LEU A 87 -0.91 33.92 -27.75
C LEU A 87 -0.83 32.71 -28.69
N SER A 88 -0.35 31.57 -28.21
CA SER A 88 -0.27 30.34 -29.00
C SER A 88 -1.66 29.83 -29.42
N ALA A 89 -2.67 29.97 -28.55
CA ALA A 89 -4.05 29.62 -28.86
C ALA A 89 -4.66 30.57 -29.91
N LEU A 90 -4.39 31.89 -29.79
CA LEU A 90 -4.84 32.88 -30.77
C LEU A 90 -4.22 32.63 -32.15
N VAL A 91 -2.91 32.35 -32.21
CA VAL A 91 -2.23 31.96 -33.45
C VAL A 91 -2.88 30.72 -34.06
N ALA A 92 -3.17 29.70 -33.26
CA ALA A 92 -3.81 28.47 -33.73
C ALA A 92 -5.25 28.68 -34.22
N SER A 93 -6.01 29.58 -33.60
CA SER A 93 -7.40 29.89 -33.97
C SER A 93 -7.55 30.48 -35.38
N SER A 94 -6.47 31.02 -35.94
CA SER A 94 -6.46 31.47 -37.34
C SER A 94 -6.40 30.32 -38.36
N ARG A 95 -6.10 29.09 -37.91
CA ARG A 95 -5.82 27.92 -38.78
C ARG A 95 -6.71 26.72 -38.49
N SER A 96 -7.21 26.59 -37.26
CA SER A 96 -8.03 25.45 -36.83
C SER A 96 -9.04 25.88 -35.75
N ALA A 97 -10.05 25.05 -35.53
CA ALA A 97 -11.01 25.17 -34.45
C ALA A 97 -10.75 24.18 -33.29
N CYS A 98 -9.57 23.52 -33.25
CA CYS A 98 -9.25 22.47 -32.29
C CYS A 98 -7.88 22.69 -31.63
N ALA A 99 -7.79 22.39 -30.34
CA ALA A 99 -6.55 22.30 -29.58
C ALA A 99 -6.49 20.95 -28.85
N VAL A 100 -5.31 20.33 -28.79
CA VAL A 100 -5.07 19.10 -28.03
C VAL A 100 -4.24 19.41 -26.79
N VAL A 101 -4.63 18.83 -25.65
CA VAL A 101 -3.92 18.93 -24.38
C VAL A 101 -3.46 17.54 -23.96
N MET A 102 -2.15 17.35 -23.80
CA MET A 102 -1.57 16.09 -23.33
C MET A 102 -1.72 15.98 -21.81
N GLU A 103 -2.57 15.06 -21.35
CA GLU A 103 -2.92 14.87 -19.93
C GLU A 103 -1.95 13.92 -19.20
N PRO A 104 -1.74 14.07 -17.87
CA PRO A 104 -2.26 15.11 -16.97
C PRO A 104 -1.63 16.49 -17.19
N ALA A 105 -2.45 17.53 -17.34
CA ALA A 105 -1.98 18.83 -17.81
C ALA A 105 -2.36 20.03 -16.93
N PHE A 106 -1.62 21.11 -17.10
CA PHE A 106 -1.94 22.41 -16.52
C PHE A 106 -3.27 22.94 -17.10
N SER A 107 -4.22 23.27 -16.22
CA SER A 107 -5.57 23.70 -16.61
C SER A 107 -5.62 24.96 -17.48
N GLU A 108 -4.57 25.79 -17.44
CA GLU A 108 -4.51 27.02 -18.23
C GLU A 108 -4.44 26.77 -19.74
N TYR A 109 -3.96 25.60 -20.20
CA TYR A 109 -3.97 25.27 -21.63
C TYR A 109 -5.39 25.19 -22.19
N GLY A 110 -6.26 24.42 -21.53
CA GLY A 110 -7.66 24.31 -21.91
C GLY A 110 -8.39 25.65 -21.79
N ARG A 111 -8.06 26.45 -20.77
CA ARG A 111 -8.61 27.80 -20.60
C ARG A 111 -8.19 28.74 -21.74
N ALA A 112 -6.91 28.78 -22.09
CA ALA A 112 -6.39 29.60 -23.18
C ALA A 112 -7.00 29.21 -24.53
N ALA A 113 -7.06 27.91 -24.82
CA ALA A 113 -7.73 27.37 -26.00
C ALA A 113 -9.21 27.80 -26.05
N SER A 114 -9.93 27.67 -24.93
CA SER A 114 -11.34 28.10 -24.83
C SER A 114 -11.50 29.61 -25.04
N CYS A 115 -10.61 30.44 -24.50
CA CYS A 115 -10.60 31.90 -24.74
C CYS A 115 -10.40 32.24 -26.22
N ALA A 116 -9.67 31.42 -26.96
CA ALA A 116 -9.49 31.53 -28.41
C ALA A 116 -10.59 30.80 -29.22
N SER A 117 -11.68 30.36 -28.58
CA SER A 117 -12.78 29.60 -29.19
C SER A 117 -12.36 28.28 -29.86
N LEU A 118 -11.28 27.66 -29.39
CA LEU A 118 -10.85 26.34 -29.81
C LEU A 118 -11.55 25.26 -28.99
N ARG A 119 -12.05 24.23 -29.67
CA ARG A 119 -12.53 23.00 -29.03
C ARG A 119 -11.34 22.26 -28.43
N VAL A 120 -11.40 21.98 -27.12
CA VAL A 120 -10.34 21.27 -26.40
C VAL A 120 -10.55 19.76 -26.51
N VAL A 121 -9.56 19.07 -27.06
CA VAL A 121 -9.43 17.62 -27.05
C VAL A 121 -8.32 17.26 -26.06
N HIS A 122 -8.49 16.17 -25.34
CA HIS A 122 -7.53 15.70 -24.35
C HIS A 122 -6.98 14.37 -24.84
N ALA A 123 -5.66 14.24 -24.87
CA ALA A 123 -4.94 13.06 -25.33
C ALA A 123 -4.02 12.55 -24.22
N ARG A 124 -3.81 11.24 -24.15
CA ARG A 124 -2.84 10.61 -23.25
C ARG A 124 -1.65 10.03 -24.00
N ASP A 125 -1.83 9.70 -25.26
CA ASP A 125 -0.77 9.24 -26.15
C ASP A 125 -0.65 10.08 -27.42
N ALA A 126 0.46 9.89 -28.13
CA ALA A 126 0.75 10.65 -29.34
C ALA A 126 -0.18 10.30 -30.52
N GLU A 127 -0.73 9.09 -30.57
CA GLU A 127 -1.57 8.63 -31.68
C GLU A 127 -2.97 9.27 -31.62
N GLU A 128 -3.47 9.59 -30.42
CA GLU A 128 -4.71 10.36 -30.22
C GLU A 128 -4.68 11.77 -30.83
N ILE A 129 -3.50 12.29 -31.21
CA ILE A 129 -3.36 13.57 -31.91
C ILE A 129 -3.79 13.43 -33.38
N ARG A 130 -3.57 12.27 -34.01
CA ARG A 130 -3.80 12.06 -35.44
C ARG A 130 -5.29 12.19 -35.79
N GLY A 131 -5.60 12.95 -36.83
CA GLY A 131 -6.98 13.19 -37.26
C GLY A 131 -7.82 14.02 -36.28
N SER A 132 -7.23 14.57 -35.21
CA SER A 132 -7.92 15.47 -34.27
C SER A 132 -8.26 16.83 -34.90
N GLY A 133 -7.57 17.19 -35.99
CA GLY A 133 -7.63 18.49 -36.64
C GLY A 133 -7.04 19.62 -35.81
N ALA A 134 -6.14 19.33 -34.86
CA ALA A 134 -5.58 20.31 -33.95
C ALA A 134 -4.77 21.40 -34.68
N GLY A 135 -4.97 22.67 -34.30
CA GLY A 135 -4.05 23.76 -34.67
C GLY A 135 -2.89 23.92 -33.70
N VAL A 136 -3.05 23.42 -32.47
CA VAL A 136 -2.03 23.45 -31.42
C VAL A 136 -2.16 22.23 -30.52
N VAL A 137 -1.01 21.68 -30.12
CA VAL A 137 -0.86 20.61 -29.14
C VAL A 137 -0.04 21.14 -27.98
N TYR A 138 -0.53 20.98 -26.74
CA TYR A 138 0.15 21.40 -25.53
C TYR A 138 0.78 20.21 -24.81
N LEU A 139 2.08 20.28 -24.57
CA LEU A 139 2.84 19.30 -23.80
C LEU A 139 3.73 20.04 -22.79
N ALA A 140 3.72 19.62 -21.53
CA ALA A 140 4.61 20.15 -20.49
C ALA A 140 5.74 19.15 -20.21
N SER A 141 7.00 19.62 -20.21
CA SER A 141 8.16 18.82 -19.84
C SER A 141 9.18 19.66 -19.08
N PRO A 142 9.34 19.47 -17.75
CA PRO A 142 8.63 18.53 -16.89
C PRO A 142 7.11 18.77 -16.82
N SER A 143 6.32 17.71 -16.68
CA SER A 143 4.86 17.78 -16.65
C SER A 143 4.34 18.48 -15.40
N ASN A 144 3.19 19.15 -15.50
CA ASN A 144 2.47 19.70 -14.36
C ASN A 144 1.07 19.07 -14.36
N PRO A 145 0.77 18.15 -13.42
CA PRO A 145 1.30 18.14 -12.05
C PRO A 145 2.34 17.08 -11.70
N LEU A 146 2.65 16.09 -12.55
CA LEU A 146 3.46 14.93 -12.12
C LEU A 146 4.96 15.22 -11.99
N GLY A 147 5.48 16.18 -12.75
CA GLY A 147 6.88 16.59 -12.72
C GLY A 147 7.80 15.70 -13.58
N GLU A 148 7.23 14.87 -14.44
CA GLU A 148 7.96 13.90 -15.26
C GLU A 148 8.53 14.55 -16.52
N VAL A 149 9.71 14.13 -16.94
CA VAL A 149 10.35 14.65 -18.17
C VAL A 149 9.93 13.77 -19.33
N ALA A 150 9.29 14.37 -20.34
CA ALA A 150 9.00 13.68 -21.59
C ALA A 150 10.34 13.32 -22.30
N PRO A 151 10.57 12.05 -22.65
CA PRO A 151 11.76 11.62 -23.38
C PRO A 151 11.91 12.35 -24.72
N PHE A 152 13.16 12.56 -25.14
CA PHE A 152 13.47 13.23 -26.40
C PHE A 152 12.76 12.58 -27.61
N ASP A 153 12.76 11.25 -27.70
CA ASP A 153 12.14 10.54 -28.81
C ASP A 153 10.60 10.63 -28.83
N GLU A 154 9.99 10.80 -27.66
CA GLU A 154 8.55 11.03 -27.56
C GLU A 154 8.19 12.44 -28.04
N ILE A 155 8.96 13.46 -27.61
CA ILE A 155 8.80 14.83 -28.11
C ILE A 155 9.01 14.87 -29.63
N ARG A 156 10.00 14.14 -30.15
CA ARG A 156 10.25 14.00 -31.60
C ARG A 156 9.07 13.37 -32.32
N ARG A 157 8.50 12.29 -31.78
CA ARG A 157 7.31 11.63 -32.34
C ARG A 157 6.12 12.59 -32.38
N ILE A 158 5.81 13.26 -31.26
CA ILE A 158 4.68 14.21 -31.17
C ILE A 158 4.89 15.38 -32.14
N SER A 159 6.11 15.92 -32.20
CA SER A 159 6.49 17.00 -33.12
C SER A 159 6.25 16.61 -34.58
N GLY A 160 6.62 15.38 -34.97
CA GLY A 160 6.38 14.85 -36.32
C GLY A 160 4.90 14.72 -36.64
N ILE A 161 4.09 14.22 -35.71
CA ILE A 161 2.62 14.16 -35.88
C ILE A 161 2.03 15.56 -36.00
N CYS A 162 2.49 16.51 -35.18
CA CYS A 162 2.06 17.90 -35.29
C CYS A 162 2.41 18.49 -36.67
N GLU A 163 3.58 18.17 -37.22
CA GLU A 163 3.98 18.62 -38.54
C GLU A 163 3.09 18.04 -39.66
N GLU A 164 2.80 16.74 -39.59
CA GLU A 164 1.88 16.04 -40.52
C GLU A 164 0.46 16.64 -40.49
N GLU A 165 -0.03 17.00 -39.31
CA GLU A 165 -1.34 17.63 -39.11
C GLU A 165 -1.34 19.16 -39.34
N GLY A 166 -0.18 19.76 -39.61
CA GLY A 166 -0.02 21.21 -39.73
C GLY A 166 -0.23 22.00 -38.42
N ALA A 167 -0.17 21.31 -37.29
CA ALA A 167 -0.30 21.83 -35.94
C ALA A 167 1.03 22.36 -35.38
N MET A 168 0.94 23.25 -34.39
CA MET A 168 2.07 23.67 -33.58
C MET A 168 2.17 22.83 -32.29
N LEU A 169 3.37 22.35 -31.96
CA LEU A 169 3.64 21.77 -30.65
C LEU A 169 4.14 22.87 -29.69
N VAL A 170 3.31 23.24 -28.72
CA VAL A 170 3.71 24.11 -27.61
C VAL A 170 4.29 23.25 -26.50
N LEU A 171 5.61 23.33 -26.35
CA LEU A 171 6.37 22.65 -25.31
C LEU A 171 6.57 23.60 -24.11
N ASP A 172 5.76 23.46 -23.07
CA ASP A 172 5.95 24.21 -21.82
C ASP A 172 7.12 23.64 -21.02
N SER A 173 8.15 24.48 -20.86
CA SER A 173 9.41 24.18 -20.22
C SER A 173 9.65 24.94 -18.92
N CYS A 174 8.62 25.57 -18.35
CA CYS A 174 8.74 26.46 -17.17
C CYS A 174 9.38 25.81 -15.92
N PHE A 175 9.46 24.48 -15.86
CA PHE A 175 10.09 23.72 -14.77
C PHE A 175 11.42 23.06 -15.16
N SER A 176 11.88 23.20 -16.40
CA SER A 176 13.04 22.48 -16.94
C SER A 176 14.35 22.80 -16.22
N MET A 177 14.54 24.07 -15.84
CA MET A 177 15.79 24.50 -15.19
C MET A 177 16.04 23.85 -13.82
N PHE A 178 15.01 23.29 -13.17
CA PHE A 178 15.15 22.58 -11.89
C PHE A 178 15.90 21.23 -11.99
N SER A 179 16.07 20.67 -13.19
CA SER A 179 16.78 19.42 -13.43
C SER A 179 17.74 19.53 -14.61
N GLU A 180 18.91 18.93 -14.48
CA GLU A 180 19.88 18.83 -15.58
C GLU A 180 19.36 17.95 -16.73
N GLU A 181 18.62 16.89 -16.39
CA GLU A 181 17.97 15.99 -17.36
C GLU A 181 16.99 16.75 -18.27
N ALA A 182 16.10 17.56 -17.68
CA ALA A 182 15.11 18.31 -18.44
C ALA A 182 15.76 19.41 -19.30
N GLU A 183 16.74 20.14 -18.75
CA GLU A 183 17.48 21.15 -19.52
C GLU A 183 18.26 20.50 -20.68
N SER A 184 18.86 19.33 -20.46
CA SER A 184 19.58 18.55 -21.47
C SER A 184 18.69 18.22 -22.68
N VAL A 185 17.48 17.72 -22.42
CA VAL A 185 16.50 17.40 -23.48
C VAL A 185 16.16 18.65 -24.30
N LEU A 186 15.87 19.77 -23.64
CA LEU A 186 15.58 21.03 -24.33
C LEU A 186 16.76 21.56 -25.13
N ARG A 187 17.98 21.53 -24.57
CA ARG A 187 19.18 21.95 -25.29
C ARG A 187 19.43 21.08 -26.51
N ARG A 188 19.13 19.78 -26.43
CA ARG A 188 19.21 18.87 -27.58
C ARG A 188 18.22 19.31 -28.66
N ILE A 189 16.95 19.52 -28.31
CA ILE A 189 15.90 19.98 -29.25
C ILE A 189 16.30 21.30 -29.94
N VAL A 190 16.79 22.28 -29.17
CA VAL A 190 17.21 23.59 -29.71
C VAL A 190 18.41 23.45 -30.65
N ARG A 191 19.40 22.60 -30.31
CA ARG A 191 20.55 22.32 -31.20
C ARG A 191 20.13 21.62 -32.49
N SER A 192 19.13 20.74 -32.42
CA SER A 192 18.56 20.04 -33.57
C SER A 192 17.33 20.74 -34.14
N ARG A 193 17.20 22.07 -34.01
CA ARG A 193 15.96 22.81 -34.36
C ARG A 193 15.42 22.56 -35.77
N GLY A 194 16.29 22.19 -36.73
CA GLY A 194 15.86 21.81 -38.09
C GLY A 194 14.96 20.57 -38.14
N GLU A 195 15.03 19.69 -37.14
CA GLU A 195 14.16 18.52 -36.97
C GLU A 195 12.83 18.85 -36.25
N PHE A 196 12.67 20.08 -35.73
CA PHE A 196 11.55 20.47 -34.89
C PHE A 196 10.86 21.77 -35.37
N PRO A 197 10.50 21.91 -36.66
CA PRO A 197 9.96 23.16 -37.19
C PRO A 197 8.57 23.52 -36.63
N SER A 198 7.81 22.53 -36.15
CA SER A 198 6.49 22.70 -35.52
C SER A 198 6.55 23.13 -34.05
N VAL A 199 7.73 23.09 -33.42
CA VAL A 199 7.88 23.31 -31.98
C VAL A 199 8.02 24.79 -31.62
N VAL A 200 7.28 25.19 -30.59
CA VAL A 200 7.46 26.45 -29.85
C VAL A 200 7.68 26.12 -28.39
N ILE A 201 8.84 26.50 -27.86
CA ILE A 201 9.18 26.31 -26.45
C ILE A 201 8.67 27.50 -25.66
N VAL A 202 7.87 27.27 -24.62
CA VAL A 202 7.40 28.30 -23.69
C VAL A 202 8.18 28.19 -22.39
N ASP A 203 8.65 29.32 -21.87
CA ASP A 203 9.37 29.38 -20.60
C ASP A 203 9.09 30.70 -19.87
N ALA A 204 9.38 30.74 -18.57
CA ALA A 204 9.15 31.91 -17.73
C ALA A 204 10.07 32.00 -16.52
N PHE A 205 10.29 33.23 -16.08
CA PHE A 205 11.10 33.53 -14.89
C PHE A 205 10.28 33.41 -13.60
N THR A 206 9.00 33.02 -13.72
CA THR A 206 8.02 32.89 -12.64
C THR A 206 8.46 31.87 -11.59
N LYS A 207 8.90 30.69 -12.03
CA LYS A 207 9.14 29.54 -11.14
C LYS A 207 10.58 29.52 -10.63
N PHE A 208 11.53 29.33 -11.54
CA PHE A 208 12.94 29.12 -11.21
C PHE A 208 13.67 30.35 -10.64
N TYR A 209 13.33 31.55 -11.13
CA TYR A 209 13.97 32.81 -10.70
C TYR A 209 13.17 33.59 -9.65
N GLY A 210 12.02 33.06 -9.19
CA GLY A 210 11.18 33.69 -8.17
C GLY A 210 10.51 35.00 -8.62
N MET A 211 10.37 35.24 -9.92
CA MET A 211 9.84 36.49 -10.48
C MET A 211 8.35 36.42 -10.81
N ALA A 212 7.57 35.70 -9.99
CA ALA A 212 6.16 35.43 -10.28
C ALA A 212 5.31 36.71 -10.39
N GLY A 213 5.54 37.70 -9.52
CA GLY A 213 4.85 38.99 -9.54
C GLY A 213 5.31 39.95 -10.64
N LEU A 214 6.50 39.76 -11.21
CA LEU A 214 7.03 40.62 -12.29
C LEU A 214 6.51 40.23 -13.68
N ARG A 215 5.85 39.08 -13.81
CA ARG A 215 5.14 38.66 -15.02
C ARG A 215 6.03 38.63 -16.28
N PHE A 216 7.15 37.90 -16.24
CA PHE A 216 8.00 37.70 -17.43
C PHE A 216 7.97 36.26 -17.94
N GLY A 217 7.75 36.09 -19.24
CA GLY A 217 7.84 34.83 -19.98
C GLY A 217 8.15 35.06 -21.46
N TYR A 218 8.48 34.00 -22.18
CA TYR A 218 8.81 34.06 -23.60
C TYR A 218 8.46 32.77 -24.33
N ALA A 219 8.23 32.90 -25.64
CA ALA A 219 8.27 31.81 -26.61
C ALA A 219 9.61 31.83 -27.35
N LEU A 220 10.22 30.66 -27.50
CA LEU A 220 11.30 30.38 -28.45
C LEU A 220 10.70 29.55 -29.60
N CYS A 221 10.53 30.20 -30.75
CA CYS A 221 10.00 29.58 -31.95
C CYS A 221 11.15 28.95 -32.75
N LEU A 222 11.09 27.63 -32.99
CA LEU A 222 12.18 26.94 -33.68
C LEU A 222 12.15 27.12 -35.21
N SER A 223 11.05 27.63 -35.75
CA SER A 223 10.91 28.04 -37.15
C SER A 223 10.53 29.52 -37.30
N GLU A 224 10.98 30.13 -38.40
CA GLU A 224 10.65 31.51 -38.75
C GLU A 224 9.14 31.72 -38.94
N ARG A 225 8.46 30.73 -39.54
CA ARG A 225 7.00 30.71 -39.71
C ARG A 225 6.26 30.90 -38.38
N ASN A 226 6.68 30.21 -37.32
CA ASN A 226 6.06 30.35 -36.00
C ASN A 226 6.46 31.68 -35.36
N ALA A 227 7.71 32.12 -35.50
CA ALA A 227 8.18 33.40 -34.97
C ALA A 227 7.42 34.60 -35.57
N GLU A 228 7.16 34.59 -36.88
CA GLU A 228 6.35 35.60 -37.56
C GLU A 228 4.89 35.57 -37.09
N ALA A 229 4.30 34.38 -37.00
CA ALA A 229 2.92 34.23 -36.54
C ALA A 229 2.74 34.75 -35.10
N PHE A 230 3.66 34.43 -34.19
CA PHE A 230 3.61 34.96 -32.82
C PHE A 230 3.76 36.47 -32.82
N ARG A 231 4.73 37.04 -33.56
CA ARG A 231 4.91 38.50 -33.64
C ARG A 231 3.68 39.22 -34.18
N ALA A 232 2.98 38.65 -35.17
CA ALA A 232 1.79 39.25 -35.75
C ALA A 232 0.60 39.34 -34.77
N PHE A 233 0.51 38.42 -33.82
CA PHE A 233 -0.56 38.40 -32.79
C PHE A 233 -0.10 39.01 -31.45
N SER A 234 1.19 39.32 -31.30
CA SER A 234 1.74 39.95 -30.10
C SER A 234 1.23 41.37 -29.91
N ARG A 235 1.00 41.74 -28.64
CA ARG A 235 0.66 43.11 -28.27
C ARG A 235 1.93 43.93 -28.07
N PRO A 236 2.01 45.17 -28.58
CA PRO A 236 3.13 46.05 -28.27
C PRO A 236 3.13 46.36 -26.76
N TRP A 237 4.33 46.54 -26.18
CA TRP A 237 4.53 46.88 -24.77
C TRP A 237 3.97 45.86 -23.76
N ALA A 238 3.82 44.59 -24.15
CA ALA A 238 3.30 43.53 -23.26
C ALA A 238 4.14 43.33 -21.97
N VAL A 239 5.42 43.68 -22.00
CA VAL A 239 6.35 43.56 -20.86
C VAL A 239 6.81 44.93 -20.40
N GLY A 240 6.52 45.27 -19.13
CA GLY A 240 6.88 46.55 -18.52
C GLY A 240 8.39 46.76 -18.34
N SER A 241 8.83 48.02 -18.30
CA SER A 241 10.26 48.41 -18.25
C SER A 241 11.00 47.85 -17.04
N VAL A 242 10.36 47.86 -15.85
CA VAL A 242 10.90 47.25 -14.63
C VAL A 242 11.12 45.75 -14.80
N THR A 243 10.13 45.05 -15.38
CA THR A 243 10.23 43.63 -15.67
C THR A 243 11.36 43.34 -16.66
N GLN A 244 11.49 44.15 -17.71
CA GLN A 244 12.57 44.00 -18.68
C GLN A 244 13.95 44.20 -18.04
N SER A 245 14.09 45.22 -17.18
CA SER A 245 15.32 45.48 -16.44
C SER A 245 15.70 44.30 -15.53
N CYS A 246 14.74 43.79 -14.74
CA CYS A 246 14.97 42.67 -13.84
C CYS A 246 15.36 41.39 -14.59
N ALA A 247 14.62 41.02 -15.65
CA ALA A 247 14.93 39.83 -16.44
C ALA A 247 16.29 39.96 -17.14
N GLY A 248 16.63 41.15 -17.63
CA GLY A 248 17.93 41.42 -18.26
C GLY A 248 19.08 41.36 -17.26
N ALA A 249 18.88 41.81 -16.03
CA ALA A 249 19.85 41.69 -14.95
C ALA A 249 20.13 40.22 -14.61
N VAL A 250 19.09 39.39 -14.50
CA VAL A 250 19.23 37.93 -14.30
C VAL A 250 20.03 37.31 -15.44
N LEU A 251 19.64 37.51 -16.70
CA LEU A 251 20.34 36.90 -17.84
C LEU A 251 21.82 37.29 -17.91
N ARG A 252 22.17 38.54 -17.59
CA ARG A 252 23.57 39.00 -17.53
C ARG A 252 24.34 38.39 -16.36
N ALA A 253 23.71 38.20 -15.21
CA ALA A 253 24.33 37.55 -14.06
C ALA A 253 24.62 36.07 -14.39
N GLU A 254 23.67 35.39 -15.01
CA GLU A 254 23.80 33.99 -15.42
C GLU A 254 24.90 33.82 -16.48
N SER A 255 25.00 34.71 -17.46
CA SER A 255 26.08 34.68 -18.46
C SER A 255 27.48 34.91 -17.87
N ARG A 256 27.58 35.49 -16.68
CA ARG A 256 28.84 35.73 -15.95
C ARG A 256 29.20 34.60 -14.98
N GLY A 257 28.48 33.47 -15.01
CA GLY A 257 28.76 32.31 -14.17
C GLY A 257 28.17 32.40 -12.76
N SER A 258 27.00 33.04 -12.59
CA SER A 258 26.21 33.00 -11.36
C SER A 258 26.06 31.56 -10.81
N SER A 259 26.23 31.41 -9.50
CA SER A 259 26.04 30.14 -8.79
C SER A 259 24.56 29.84 -8.50
N TRP A 260 23.61 30.65 -8.99
CA TRP A 260 22.18 30.47 -8.71
C TRP A 260 21.68 29.11 -9.19
N VAL A 261 21.98 28.72 -10.43
CA VAL A 261 21.49 27.46 -11.02
C VAL A 261 21.97 26.24 -10.24
N SER A 262 23.28 26.19 -9.91
CA SER A 262 23.85 25.06 -9.17
C SER A 262 23.29 24.97 -7.75
N ARG A 263 23.16 26.11 -7.05
CA ARG A 263 22.54 26.16 -5.70
C ARG A 263 21.07 25.72 -5.74
N MET A 264 20.29 26.24 -6.70
CA MET A 264 18.88 25.90 -6.86
C MET A 264 18.69 24.41 -7.13
N ARG A 265 19.46 23.84 -8.07
CA ARG A 265 19.41 22.40 -8.39
C ARG A 265 19.82 21.53 -7.22
N SER A 266 20.89 21.90 -6.52
CA SER A 266 21.38 21.16 -5.36
C SER A 266 20.31 21.12 -4.26
N LEU A 267 19.75 22.27 -3.89
CA LEU A 267 18.70 22.37 -2.87
C LEU A 267 17.45 21.59 -3.27
N VAL A 268 16.93 21.83 -4.48
CA VAL A 268 15.69 21.17 -4.93
C VAL A 268 15.89 19.66 -5.04
N SER A 269 17.04 19.19 -5.53
CA SER A 269 17.34 17.76 -5.62
C SER A 269 17.42 17.11 -4.25
N SER A 270 18.18 17.69 -3.32
CA SER A 270 18.37 17.12 -1.97
C SER A 270 17.07 17.08 -1.19
N GLU A 271 16.31 18.18 -1.21
CA GLU A 271 15.07 18.30 -0.44
C GLU A 271 13.91 17.54 -1.08
N ARG A 272 13.82 17.48 -2.41
CA ARG A 272 12.86 16.59 -3.08
C ARG A 272 13.12 15.13 -2.71
N ALA A 273 14.38 14.70 -2.71
CA ALA A 273 14.74 13.34 -2.30
C ALA A 273 14.35 13.06 -0.84
N ARG A 274 14.45 14.08 0.02
CA ARG A 274 14.06 13.99 1.43
C ARG A 274 12.54 13.83 1.60
N ILE A 275 11.75 14.63 0.87
CA ILE A 275 10.28 14.50 0.83
C ILE A 275 9.88 13.14 0.27
N CYS A 276 10.50 12.69 -0.83
CA CYS A 276 10.22 11.38 -1.42
C CYS A 276 10.49 10.24 -0.44
N ARG A 277 11.63 10.26 0.29
CA ARG A 277 11.92 9.24 1.32
C ARG A 277 10.88 9.22 2.44
N ALA A 278 10.39 10.38 2.87
CA ALA A 278 9.34 10.46 3.88
C ALA A 278 8.02 9.84 3.36
N LEU A 279 7.62 10.17 2.13
CA LEU A 279 6.42 9.58 1.50
C LEU A 279 6.56 8.06 1.29
N ASP A 280 7.74 7.60 0.88
CA ASP A 280 8.06 6.18 0.70
C ASP A 280 7.97 5.43 2.04
N SER A 281 8.47 6.04 3.14
CA SER A 281 8.38 5.46 4.48
C SER A 281 6.94 5.31 5.00
N LEU A 282 6.01 6.08 4.44
CA LEU A 282 4.58 6.02 4.74
C LEU A 282 3.82 5.05 3.82
N GLY A 283 4.51 4.38 2.89
CA GLY A 283 3.89 3.47 1.93
C GLY A 283 2.97 4.16 0.92
N LEU A 284 3.16 5.47 0.68
CA LEU A 284 2.32 6.25 -0.23
C LEU A 284 2.86 6.19 -1.66
N TRP A 285 1.98 6.07 -2.65
CA TRP A 285 2.35 6.28 -4.04
C TRP A 285 2.74 7.74 -4.26
N ARG A 286 3.82 7.96 -5.02
CA ARG A 286 4.31 9.29 -5.43
C ARG A 286 4.86 9.30 -6.85
N SER A 287 4.84 10.46 -7.50
CA SER A 287 5.39 10.66 -8.85
C SER A 287 6.92 10.72 -8.87
N GLU A 288 7.53 10.43 -10.02
CA GLU A 288 8.98 10.55 -10.24
C GLU A 288 9.39 11.95 -10.71
N SER A 289 9.09 12.96 -9.90
CA SER A 289 9.28 14.35 -10.30
C SER A 289 10.75 14.77 -10.49
N ARG A 290 10.99 15.55 -11.55
CA ARG A 290 12.21 16.33 -11.82
C ARG A 290 12.00 17.84 -11.64
N ALA A 291 10.78 18.27 -11.28
CA ALA A 291 10.44 19.65 -10.97
C ALA A 291 10.64 19.98 -9.47
N ASN A 292 10.33 21.22 -9.05
CA ASN A 292 10.34 21.62 -7.64
C ASN A 292 9.02 21.31 -6.90
N PHE A 293 8.42 20.16 -7.17
CA PHE A 293 7.24 19.65 -6.48
C PHE A 293 7.14 18.14 -6.63
N VAL A 294 6.30 17.48 -5.83
CA VAL A 294 6.02 16.04 -5.89
C VAL A 294 4.52 15.84 -5.77
N VAL A 295 3.97 14.89 -6.53
CA VAL A 295 2.58 14.43 -6.36
C VAL A 295 2.59 13.13 -5.57
N PHE A 296 1.65 12.96 -4.66
CA PHE A 296 1.42 11.70 -3.94
C PHE A 296 -0.07 11.44 -3.74
N ARG A 297 -0.43 10.20 -3.44
CA ARG A 297 -1.82 9.78 -3.22
C ARG A 297 -2.08 9.44 -1.76
N SER A 298 -3.07 10.08 -1.14
CA SER A 298 -3.50 9.79 0.22
C SER A 298 -4.97 10.16 0.44
N ARG A 299 -5.84 9.14 0.51
CA ARG A 299 -7.26 9.33 0.87
C ARG A 299 -7.42 9.83 2.30
N ARG A 300 -6.62 9.31 3.23
CA ARG A 300 -6.62 9.74 4.64
C ARG A 300 -6.32 11.24 4.77
N LEU A 301 -5.42 11.76 3.96
CA LEU A 301 -5.13 13.19 3.96
C LEU A 301 -6.33 14.00 3.44
N SER A 302 -6.99 13.53 2.37
CA SER A 302 -8.21 14.17 1.83
C SER A 302 -9.36 14.22 2.84
N GLU A 303 -9.44 13.25 3.76
CA GLU A 303 -10.44 13.23 4.85
C GLU A 303 -10.09 14.18 6.01
N LEU A 304 -8.80 14.51 6.18
CA LEU A 304 -8.29 15.36 7.27
C LEU A 304 -8.16 16.84 6.88
N CYS A 305 -7.98 17.12 5.59
CA CYS A 305 -7.80 18.47 5.08
C CYS A 305 -9.13 19.19 4.90
N ALA A 306 -9.17 20.48 5.26
CA ALA A 306 -10.20 21.39 4.76
C ALA A 306 -9.81 21.86 3.35
N ALA A 307 -10.70 21.66 2.37
CA ALA A 307 -10.48 22.08 1.00
C ALA A 307 -11.12 23.46 0.73
N ASP A 308 -10.37 24.34 0.07
CA ASP A 308 -10.86 25.59 -0.52
C ASP A 308 -10.43 25.65 -1.99
N GLY A 309 -11.33 25.18 -2.86
CA GLY A 309 -11.09 25.05 -4.29
C GLY A 309 -9.91 24.12 -4.58
N ALA A 310 -8.78 24.70 -4.97
CA ALA A 310 -7.60 23.95 -5.38
C ALA A 310 -6.49 23.90 -4.33
N VAL A 311 -6.71 24.52 -3.17
CA VAL A 311 -5.77 24.55 -2.04
C VAL A 311 -6.41 23.78 -0.88
N GLU A 312 -5.59 23.00 -0.20
CA GLU A 312 -5.97 22.25 0.99
C GLU A 312 -5.09 22.68 2.17
N PHE A 313 -5.65 22.65 3.38
CA PHE A 313 -4.94 23.06 4.58
C PHE A 313 -4.69 21.88 5.52
N VAL A 314 -3.45 21.75 5.95
CA VAL A 314 -2.99 20.81 6.96
C VAL A 314 -2.61 21.59 8.21
N GLU A 315 -3.25 21.27 9.33
CA GLU A 315 -2.90 21.85 10.63
C GLU A 315 -2.01 20.89 11.43
N PHE A 316 -0.87 21.38 11.91
CA PHE A 316 0.06 20.59 12.71
C PHE A 316 0.77 21.45 13.74
N ARG A 317 0.67 21.09 15.03
CA ARG A 317 1.27 21.82 16.16
C ARG A 317 0.94 23.32 16.17
N GLY A 318 -0.29 23.66 15.84
CA GLY A 318 -0.76 25.06 15.77
C GLY A 318 -0.26 25.84 14.54
N LYS A 319 0.46 25.19 13.61
CA LYS A 319 0.86 25.77 12.32
C LYS A 319 -0.06 25.31 11.21
N LYS A 320 -0.32 26.21 10.26
CA LYS A 320 -1.17 25.97 9.09
C LYS A 320 -0.32 25.88 7.82
N ILE A 321 -0.35 24.72 7.17
CA ILE A 321 0.41 24.40 5.96
C ILE A 321 -0.58 24.31 4.80
N SER A 322 -0.35 25.02 3.69
CA SER A 322 -1.19 24.87 2.49
C SER A 322 -0.55 23.94 1.48
N ILE A 323 -1.30 22.95 0.98
CA ILE A 323 -0.89 22.03 -0.09
C ILE A 323 -1.81 22.19 -1.31
N ARG A 324 -1.42 21.63 -2.45
CA ARG A 324 -2.24 21.70 -3.67
C ARG A 324 -3.09 20.45 -3.82
N SER A 325 -4.41 20.63 -3.89
CA SER A 325 -5.33 19.57 -4.31
C SER A 325 -5.13 19.30 -5.80
N CYS A 326 -5.03 18.02 -6.18
CA CYS A 326 -5.01 17.63 -7.59
C CYS A 326 -6.40 17.34 -8.16
N SER A 327 -7.47 17.53 -7.38
CA SER A 327 -8.87 17.37 -7.83
C SER A 327 -9.24 18.22 -9.06
N THR A 328 -8.53 19.33 -9.29
CA THR A 328 -8.73 20.20 -10.47
C THR A 328 -8.09 19.68 -11.75
N PHE A 329 -7.25 18.64 -11.68
CA PHE A 329 -6.63 18.02 -12.84
C PHE A 329 -7.50 16.89 -13.36
N ARG A 330 -7.88 16.93 -14.64
CA ARG A 330 -8.94 16.07 -15.20
C ARG A 330 -8.66 14.57 -15.06
N SER A 331 -7.40 14.18 -15.14
CA SER A 331 -6.94 12.79 -15.07
C SER A 331 -6.51 12.34 -13.67
N LEU A 332 -6.60 13.22 -12.66
CA LEU A 332 -6.29 12.89 -11.26
C LEU A 332 -7.54 13.01 -10.38
N GLY A 333 -7.65 12.13 -9.39
CA GLY A 333 -8.76 12.13 -8.43
C GLY A 333 -8.52 13.05 -7.21
N PRO A 334 -9.52 13.18 -6.32
CA PRO A 334 -9.42 13.98 -5.09
C PRO A 334 -8.44 13.40 -4.05
N ASP A 335 -7.99 12.16 -4.23
CA ASP A 335 -6.98 11.54 -3.36
C ASP A 335 -5.54 12.00 -3.67
N PHE A 336 -5.34 12.77 -4.76
CA PHE A 336 -4.02 13.19 -5.20
C PHE A 336 -3.69 14.59 -4.68
N HIS A 337 -2.47 14.71 -4.16
CA HIS A 337 -1.95 15.90 -3.50
C HIS A 337 -0.63 16.28 -4.14
N ARG A 338 -0.39 17.58 -4.33
CA ARG A 338 0.91 18.09 -4.78
C ARG A 338 1.51 19.01 -3.72
N VAL A 339 2.79 18.80 -3.43
CA VAL A 339 3.58 19.62 -2.52
C VAL A 339 4.82 20.15 -3.22
N SER A 340 5.09 21.45 -3.13
CA SER A 340 6.31 22.05 -3.67
C SER A 340 7.54 21.74 -2.81
N VAL A 341 8.73 21.81 -3.38
CA VAL A 341 9.97 21.76 -2.62
C VAL A 341 10.30 23.17 -2.12
N ARG A 342 10.40 23.33 -0.80
CA ARG A 342 10.56 24.61 -0.09
C ARG A 342 11.90 24.68 0.64
N SER A 343 12.07 25.61 1.60
CA SER A 343 13.29 25.64 2.43
C SER A 343 13.43 24.36 3.27
N PRO A 344 14.64 23.99 3.73
CA PRO A 344 14.83 22.83 4.60
C PRO A 344 13.97 22.84 5.87
N GLU A 345 13.71 24.02 6.43
CA GLU A 345 12.88 24.23 7.62
C GLU A 345 11.40 24.01 7.30
N GLU A 346 10.90 24.61 6.22
CA GLU A 346 9.53 24.40 5.73
C GLU A 346 9.30 22.91 5.40
N ASN A 347 10.25 22.27 4.71
CA ASN A 347 10.14 20.85 4.34
C ASN A 347 10.16 19.93 5.56
N SER A 348 10.92 20.28 6.61
CA SER A 348 10.90 19.57 7.89
C SER A 348 9.49 19.61 8.50
N LEU A 349 8.88 20.80 8.52
CA LEU A 349 7.53 20.99 9.04
C LEU A 349 6.50 20.15 8.26
N LEU A 350 6.58 20.14 6.93
CA LEU A 350 5.70 19.31 6.09
C LEU A 350 5.91 17.81 6.37
N ILE A 351 7.16 17.35 6.39
CA ILE A 351 7.49 15.93 6.60
C ILE A 351 6.97 15.48 7.97
N ASP A 352 7.23 16.24 9.03
CA ASP A 352 6.75 15.92 10.38
C ASP A 352 5.22 15.87 10.44
N ALA A 353 4.55 16.83 9.79
CA ALA A 353 3.09 16.86 9.70
C ALA A 353 2.54 15.62 8.97
N LEU A 354 3.06 15.31 7.78
CA LEU A 354 2.64 14.14 7.01
C LEU A 354 2.93 12.84 7.75
N THR A 355 4.12 12.70 8.34
CA THR A 355 4.48 11.51 9.11
C THR A 355 3.57 11.37 10.33
N SER A 356 3.29 12.43 11.08
CA SER A 356 2.40 12.36 12.24
C SER A 356 0.96 12.02 11.86
N LEU A 357 0.46 12.59 10.76
CA LEU A 357 -0.94 12.43 10.35
C LEU A 357 -1.18 11.13 9.58
N LEU A 358 -0.20 10.64 8.84
CA LEU A 358 -0.36 9.54 7.89
C LEU A 358 0.36 8.27 8.31
N SER A 359 1.27 8.29 9.28
CA SER A 359 1.85 7.05 9.82
C SER A 359 0.73 6.09 10.22
N PRO A 360 0.79 4.81 9.86
CA PRO A 360 0.12 3.80 10.67
C PRO A 360 0.70 3.95 12.07
N VAL A 361 -0.14 4.16 13.10
CA VAL A 361 0.33 4.47 14.47
C VAL A 361 1.48 3.52 14.82
N PRO A 362 2.75 3.98 14.85
CA PRO A 362 3.84 3.12 15.27
C PRO A 362 3.60 2.85 16.75
N LEU A 363 3.67 1.58 17.14
CA LEU A 363 3.77 1.27 18.57
C LEU A 363 5.03 2.00 19.10
N PRO A 364 4.97 2.61 20.29
CA PRO A 364 6.13 3.28 20.86
C PRO A 364 7.31 2.31 20.88
N GLN A 365 8.50 2.76 20.45
CA GLN A 365 9.69 1.92 20.54
C GLN A 365 10.01 1.68 22.01
N PRO A 366 10.01 0.42 22.49
CA PRO A 366 10.24 0.14 23.89
C PRO A 366 11.71 0.39 24.25
N ALA A 367 11.95 0.86 25.47
CA ALA A 367 13.31 1.11 25.99
C ALA A 367 14.14 -0.19 26.09
N GLU A 368 15.48 -0.07 26.11
CA GLU A 368 16.38 -1.22 26.30
C GLU A 368 16.07 -1.99 27.60
N LYS A 369 16.18 -3.32 27.57
CA LYS A 369 15.86 -4.16 28.73
C LYS A 369 17.02 -4.11 29.71
N PRO A 370 16.78 -3.77 30.99
CA PRO A 370 17.79 -3.98 32.02
C PRO A 370 18.16 -5.46 32.08
N PHE A 371 19.46 -5.74 32.02
CA PHE A 371 19.99 -7.10 32.08
C PHE A 371 19.54 -7.79 33.39
N GLY A 372 18.91 -8.97 33.28
CA GLY A 372 18.52 -9.80 34.44
C GLY A 372 17.06 -9.71 34.93
N LYS A 373 16.21 -8.86 34.35
CA LYS A 373 14.77 -8.82 34.71
C LYS A 373 13.99 -9.88 33.91
N ARG A 374 13.40 -10.88 34.58
CA ARG A 374 12.57 -11.92 33.93
C ARG A 374 11.25 -11.32 33.41
N ALA A 375 10.79 -11.75 32.25
CA ALA A 375 9.51 -11.30 31.69
C ALA A 375 8.34 -11.59 32.65
N LYS A 376 7.35 -10.71 32.63
CA LYS A 376 6.04 -10.99 33.24
C LYS A 376 5.25 -11.90 32.31
N VAL A 377 4.41 -12.75 32.88
CA VAL A 377 3.72 -13.80 32.14
C VAL A 377 2.23 -13.70 32.41
N LEU A 378 1.43 -13.90 31.37
CA LEU A 378 -0.02 -14.05 31.46
C LEU A 378 -0.46 -15.15 30.52
N MET A 379 -1.22 -16.12 31.01
CA MET A 379 -1.78 -17.17 30.17
C MET A 379 -3.28 -16.98 29.97
N VAL A 380 -3.74 -17.17 28.74
CA VAL A 380 -5.15 -17.12 28.37
C VAL A 380 -5.58 -18.51 27.93
N GLN A 381 -6.42 -19.16 28.73
CA GLN A 381 -7.04 -20.45 28.43
C GLN A 381 -8.52 -20.24 28.09
N GLY A 382 -9.17 -21.24 27.49
CA GLY A 382 -10.59 -21.16 27.16
C GLY A 382 -11.33 -22.38 27.68
N THR A 383 -12.65 -22.28 27.82
CA THR A 383 -13.48 -23.42 28.23
C THR A 383 -13.64 -24.47 27.12
N MET A 384 -13.28 -24.10 25.89
CA MET A 384 -13.31 -24.95 24.69
C MET A 384 -12.44 -24.36 23.57
N SER A 385 -12.25 -25.14 22.50
CA SER A 385 -11.82 -24.61 21.20
C SER A 385 -12.84 -23.60 20.68
N ASP A 386 -12.41 -22.49 20.10
CA ASP A 386 -13.26 -21.37 19.69
C ASP A 386 -13.98 -20.60 20.80
N ALA A 387 -13.44 -20.60 22.02
CA ALA A 387 -13.79 -19.60 23.02
C ALA A 387 -13.35 -18.17 22.64
N GLY A 388 -12.51 -18.01 21.61
CA GLY A 388 -11.95 -16.74 21.14
C GLY A 388 -10.62 -16.33 21.82
N LYS A 389 -9.89 -17.31 22.36
CA LYS A 389 -8.59 -17.12 23.04
C LYS A 389 -7.60 -16.35 22.18
N SER A 390 -7.44 -16.75 20.90
CA SER A 390 -6.41 -16.20 20.03
C SER A 390 -6.60 -14.71 19.76
N LEU A 391 -7.85 -14.24 19.65
CA LEU A 391 -8.16 -12.80 19.51
C LEU A 391 -7.96 -12.04 20.81
N VAL A 392 -8.32 -12.62 21.96
CA VAL A 392 -8.06 -12.02 23.27
C VAL A 392 -6.55 -11.86 23.49
N VAL A 393 -5.75 -12.89 23.16
CA VAL A 393 -4.28 -12.83 23.21
C VAL A 393 -3.75 -11.75 22.26
N ALA A 394 -4.20 -11.71 21.00
CA ALA A 394 -3.79 -10.67 20.05
C ALA A 394 -4.12 -9.26 20.55
N ALA A 395 -5.30 -9.06 21.14
CA ALA A 395 -5.71 -7.79 21.73
C ALA A 395 -4.81 -7.38 22.90
N LEU A 396 -4.56 -8.30 23.85
CA LEU A 396 -3.69 -8.05 24.99
C LEU A 396 -2.25 -7.76 24.56
N CYS A 397 -1.71 -8.52 23.59
CA CYS A 397 -0.41 -8.25 22.99
C CYS A 397 -0.31 -6.81 22.46
N ARG A 398 -1.33 -6.37 21.71
CA ARG A 398 -1.37 -5.02 21.15
C ARG A 398 -1.52 -3.93 22.20
N ILE A 399 -2.39 -4.15 23.19
CA ILE A 399 -2.61 -3.25 24.33
C ILE A 399 -1.30 -3.01 25.07
N PHE A 400 -0.61 -4.09 25.44
CA PHE A 400 0.64 -4.01 26.18
C PHE A 400 1.76 -3.38 25.36
N ALA A 401 1.85 -3.67 24.06
CA ALA A 401 2.84 -3.05 23.20
C ALA A 401 2.59 -1.54 23.01
N LYS A 402 1.32 -1.12 22.89
CA LYS A 402 0.96 0.31 22.90
C LYS A 402 1.25 1.01 24.22
N ASP A 403 1.14 0.28 25.32
CA ASP A 403 1.45 0.79 26.66
C ASP A 403 2.98 0.82 26.92
N GLY A 404 3.81 0.54 25.91
CA GLY A 404 5.26 0.76 25.94
C GLY A 404 6.11 -0.49 26.25
N PHE A 405 5.50 -1.67 26.39
CA PHE A 405 6.22 -2.90 26.71
C PHE A 405 6.70 -3.64 25.45
N ARG A 406 7.84 -4.34 25.54
CA ARG A 406 8.13 -5.43 24.58
C ARG A 406 7.28 -6.63 24.91
N VAL A 407 6.54 -7.11 23.93
CA VAL A 407 5.60 -8.20 24.10
C VAL A 407 5.85 -9.27 23.07
N ALA A 408 5.93 -10.52 23.51
CA ALA A 408 5.89 -11.67 22.63
C ALA A 408 4.69 -12.57 22.95
N PRO A 409 3.91 -12.99 21.96
CA PRO A 409 2.95 -14.06 22.13
C PRO A 409 3.68 -15.40 22.27
N PHE A 410 3.05 -16.37 22.92
CA PHE A 410 3.59 -17.72 23.04
C PHE A 410 2.48 -18.77 23.03
N LYS A 411 2.59 -19.78 22.18
CA LYS A 411 1.73 -20.97 22.19
C LYS A 411 2.59 -22.20 22.02
N SER A 412 2.82 -22.92 23.13
CA SER A 412 3.72 -24.06 23.19
C SER A 412 3.42 -25.11 22.10
N GLN A 413 2.14 -25.35 21.84
CA GLN A 413 1.69 -26.23 20.77
C GLN A 413 0.45 -25.67 20.09
N ASN A 414 0.50 -25.59 18.76
CA ASN A 414 -0.67 -25.35 17.92
C ASN A 414 -0.98 -26.61 17.09
N MET A 415 -2.25 -26.84 16.79
CA MET A 415 -2.70 -27.83 15.81
C MET A 415 -3.54 -27.12 14.74
N ALA A 416 -2.92 -26.80 13.59
CA ALA A 416 -3.54 -26.00 12.55
C ALA A 416 -3.01 -26.36 11.16
N LEU A 417 -3.90 -26.40 10.16
CA LEU A 417 -3.51 -26.56 8.75
C LEU A 417 -2.89 -25.27 8.16
N ASN A 418 -3.24 -24.11 8.71
CA ASN A 418 -2.80 -22.80 8.25
C ASN A 418 -1.47 -22.40 8.91
N SER A 419 -0.45 -22.16 8.09
CA SER A 419 0.85 -21.68 8.54
C SER A 419 1.43 -20.64 7.58
N GLY A 420 2.36 -19.84 8.10
CA GLY A 420 3.23 -18.99 7.31
C GLY A 420 4.70 -19.41 7.45
N VAL A 421 5.56 -18.64 6.78
CA VAL A 421 7.01 -18.80 6.87
C VAL A 421 7.61 -17.54 7.48
N THR A 422 8.46 -17.71 8.48
CA THR A 422 9.22 -16.65 9.14
C THR A 422 10.34 -16.12 8.23
N ALA A 423 10.97 -15.00 8.60
CA ALA A 423 12.04 -14.42 7.79
C ALA A 423 13.27 -15.32 7.65
N ASP A 424 13.52 -16.20 8.63
CA ASP A 424 14.58 -17.21 8.62
C ASP A 424 14.18 -18.52 7.92
N GLY A 425 13.05 -18.53 7.20
CA GLY A 425 12.64 -19.67 6.36
C GLY A 425 12.03 -20.84 7.13
N LYS A 426 11.42 -20.58 8.30
CA LYS A 426 10.85 -21.62 9.16
C LYS A 426 9.33 -21.52 9.26
N GLU A 427 8.68 -22.64 9.52
CA GLU A 427 7.22 -22.72 9.48
C GLU A 427 6.57 -22.40 10.84
N MET A 428 5.48 -21.62 10.82
CA MET A 428 4.80 -21.15 12.04
C MET A 428 3.29 -21.04 11.85
N GLY A 429 2.48 -21.35 12.87
CA GLY A 429 1.02 -21.22 12.80
C GLY A 429 0.54 -19.80 12.47
N ARG A 430 -0.47 -19.65 11.59
CA ARG A 430 -1.00 -18.34 11.17
C ARG A 430 -1.56 -17.51 12.32
N ALA A 431 -2.18 -18.14 13.30
CA ALA A 431 -2.73 -17.45 14.47
C ALA A 431 -1.64 -16.77 15.32
N GLN A 432 -0.47 -17.40 15.46
CA GLN A 432 0.64 -16.80 16.20
C GLN A 432 1.38 -15.76 15.36
N ILE A 433 1.39 -15.88 14.02
CA ILE A 433 1.82 -14.79 13.13
C ILE A 433 0.92 -13.56 13.34
N LEU A 434 -0.40 -13.73 13.37
CA LEU A 434 -1.35 -12.64 13.66
C LEU A 434 -1.07 -12.00 15.02
N GLN A 435 -0.78 -12.79 16.05
CA GLN A 435 -0.46 -12.28 17.39
C GLN A 435 0.86 -11.51 17.42
N ALA A 436 1.87 -11.95 16.67
CA ALA A 436 3.13 -11.24 16.53
C ALA A 436 2.91 -9.89 15.80
N GLU A 437 2.11 -9.90 14.71
CA GLU A 437 1.69 -8.69 14.00
C GLU A 437 0.94 -7.71 14.94
N ALA A 438 0.09 -8.23 15.84
CA ALA A 438 -0.69 -7.41 16.77
C ALA A 438 0.19 -6.59 17.73
N CYS A 439 1.33 -7.12 18.18
CA CYS A 439 2.33 -6.39 18.97
C CYS A 439 3.47 -5.77 18.13
N ALA A 440 3.32 -5.69 16.80
CA ALA A 440 4.34 -5.24 15.85
C ALA A 440 5.70 -5.97 16.00
N ALA A 441 5.68 -7.20 16.48
CA ALA A 441 6.84 -8.08 16.53
C ALA A 441 6.98 -8.84 15.21
N LEU A 442 8.23 -9.16 14.84
CA LEU A 442 8.47 -10.08 13.72
C LEU A 442 8.04 -11.49 14.12
N PRO A 443 7.36 -12.25 13.24
CA PRO A 443 7.06 -13.65 13.49
C PRO A 443 8.32 -14.47 13.73
N ASP A 444 8.33 -15.19 14.86
CA ASP A 444 9.45 -16.00 15.33
C ASP A 444 8.91 -17.37 15.77
N VAL A 445 9.51 -18.45 15.26
CA VAL A 445 9.07 -19.82 15.57
C VAL A 445 9.16 -20.16 17.05
N ARG A 446 9.97 -19.44 17.85
CA ARG A 446 9.99 -19.59 19.31
C ARG A 446 8.64 -19.24 19.94
N MET A 447 7.83 -18.40 19.31
CA MET A 447 6.47 -18.05 19.76
C MET A 447 5.48 -19.20 19.51
N ASN A 448 5.81 -20.16 18.63
CA ASN A 448 5.04 -21.38 18.41
C ASN A 448 5.97 -22.59 18.19
N PRO A 449 6.61 -23.11 19.25
CA PRO A 449 7.67 -24.09 19.09
C PRO A 449 7.17 -25.42 18.57
N ILE A 450 5.95 -25.85 18.88
CA ILE A 450 5.37 -27.09 18.34
C ILE A 450 4.17 -26.76 17.44
N LEU A 451 4.18 -27.24 16.21
CA LEU A 451 3.05 -27.15 15.28
C LEU A 451 2.68 -28.55 14.78
N LEU A 452 1.41 -28.91 14.94
CA LEU A 452 0.84 -30.15 14.44
C LEU A 452 -0.02 -29.86 13.23
N LYS A 453 0.26 -30.53 12.10
CA LYS A 453 -0.52 -30.42 10.88
C LYS A 453 -1.23 -31.74 10.58
N PRO A 454 -2.56 -31.82 10.74
CA PRO A 454 -3.30 -33.03 10.38
C PRO A 454 -3.06 -33.43 8.91
N THR A 455 -2.69 -34.68 8.68
CA THR A 455 -2.53 -35.26 7.33
C THR A 455 -3.59 -36.31 7.02
N SER A 456 -4.21 -36.87 8.06
CA SER A 456 -5.40 -37.71 8.02
C SER A 456 -6.15 -37.62 9.36
N ASP A 457 -7.28 -38.33 9.49
CA ASP A 457 -8.07 -38.32 10.73
C ASP A 457 -7.34 -38.90 11.96
N SER A 458 -6.22 -39.60 11.76
CA SER A 458 -5.45 -40.27 12.83
C SER A 458 -3.96 -39.94 12.85
N LYS A 459 -3.49 -39.11 11.92
CA LYS A 459 -2.06 -38.74 11.78
C LYS A 459 -1.88 -37.24 11.64
N SER A 460 -0.76 -36.75 12.18
CA SER A 460 -0.33 -35.37 12.00
C SER A 460 1.16 -35.31 11.73
N GLN A 461 1.56 -34.39 10.85
CA GLN A 461 2.94 -33.97 10.72
C GLN A 461 3.32 -33.15 11.96
N VAL A 462 4.42 -33.52 12.60
CA VAL A 462 4.96 -32.84 13.76
C VAL A 462 6.08 -31.90 13.30
N ILE A 463 5.97 -30.63 13.66
CA ILE A 463 6.94 -29.58 13.35
C ILE A 463 7.46 -29.03 14.67
N VAL A 464 8.78 -28.98 14.83
CA VAL A 464 9.47 -28.50 16.04
C VAL A 464 10.38 -27.34 15.66
N CYS A 465 10.14 -26.18 16.27
CA CYS A 465 10.80 -24.90 15.96
C CYS A 465 10.83 -24.60 14.46
N GLY A 466 9.73 -24.91 13.78
CA GLY A 466 9.54 -24.69 12.34
C GLY A 466 10.18 -25.70 11.40
N GLU A 467 10.76 -26.78 11.92
CA GLU A 467 11.30 -27.90 11.13
C GLU A 467 10.44 -29.17 11.29
N ALA A 468 10.10 -29.82 10.18
CA ALA A 468 9.31 -31.06 10.22
C ALA A 468 10.17 -32.23 10.74
N VAL A 469 9.72 -32.87 11.82
CA VAL A 469 10.43 -34.04 12.41
C VAL A 469 9.84 -35.37 11.95
N GLY A 470 8.61 -35.38 11.45
CA GLY A 470 7.97 -36.55 10.85
C GLY A 470 6.46 -36.62 11.06
N ASP A 471 5.84 -37.60 10.45
CA ASP A 471 4.41 -37.89 10.61
C ASP A 471 4.18 -38.92 11.71
N MET A 472 3.31 -38.60 12.66
CA MET A 472 3.03 -39.47 13.80
C MET A 472 1.54 -39.76 13.89
N ARG A 473 1.19 -40.99 14.32
CA ARG A 473 -0.18 -41.27 14.77
C ARG A 473 -0.41 -40.59 16.11
N ALA A 474 -1.67 -40.34 16.45
CA ALA A 474 -2.02 -39.70 17.72
C ALA A 474 -1.34 -40.40 18.91
N ALA A 475 -1.47 -41.73 19.05
CA ALA A 475 -0.88 -42.48 20.16
C ALA A 475 0.65 -42.35 20.26
N ASP A 476 1.35 -42.37 19.13
CA ASP A 476 2.81 -42.21 19.07
C ASP A 476 3.21 -40.80 19.52
N TYR A 477 2.47 -39.78 19.07
CA TYR A 477 2.67 -38.40 19.48
C TYR A 477 2.46 -38.19 20.99
N PHE A 478 1.43 -38.81 21.57
CA PHE A 478 1.18 -38.74 23.02
C PHE A 478 2.35 -39.27 23.86
N SER A 479 3.06 -40.28 23.36
CA SER A 479 4.26 -40.82 23.99
C SER A 479 5.48 -39.90 23.75
N PHE A 480 5.58 -39.34 22.55
CA PHE A 480 6.67 -38.46 22.13
C PHE A 480 6.64 -37.09 22.82
N ARG A 481 5.46 -36.49 23.09
CA ARG A 481 5.33 -35.11 23.56
C ARG A 481 6.13 -34.77 24.84
N LYS A 482 6.37 -35.75 25.72
CA LYS A 482 7.17 -35.55 26.94
C LYS A 482 8.62 -35.15 26.61
N THR A 483 9.15 -35.59 25.47
CA THR A 483 10.50 -35.23 25.00
C THR A 483 10.58 -33.80 24.45
N LEU A 484 9.44 -33.16 24.17
CA LEU A 484 9.36 -31.80 23.62
C LEU A 484 9.42 -30.71 24.70
N VAL A 485 9.19 -31.05 25.97
CA VAL A 485 9.20 -30.09 27.09
C VAL A 485 10.49 -29.26 27.16
N PRO A 486 11.70 -29.85 27.08
CA PRO A 486 12.94 -29.07 27.07
C PRO A 486 12.99 -28.04 25.93
N LYS A 487 12.49 -28.38 24.74
CA LYS A 487 12.45 -27.47 23.58
C LYS A 487 11.45 -26.33 23.76
N ILE A 488 10.29 -26.62 24.35
CA ILE A 488 9.29 -25.61 24.69
C ILE A 488 9.87 -24.62 25.72
N MET A 489 10.54 -25.12 26.75
CA MET A 489 11.13 -24.28 27.79
C MET A 489 12.33 -23.48 27.28
N GLU A 490 13.16 -24.05 26.41
CA GLU A 490 14.25 -23.33 25.73
C GLU A 490 13.72 -22.14 24.93
N ALA A 491 12.67 -22.35 24.13
CA ALA A 491 12.01 -21.29 23.36
C ALA A 491 11.38 -20.22 24.27
N PHE A 492 10.69 -20.65 25.33
CA PHE A 492 10.05 -19.74 26.29
C PHE A 492 11.06 -18.86 27.02
N GLU A 493 12.10 -19.45 27.63
CA GLU A 493 13.09 -18.69 28.40
C GLU A 493 13.89 -17.73 27.53
N SER A 494 14.17 -18.12 26.28
CA SER A 494 14.81 -17.23 25.31
C SER A 494 13.94 -16.01 25.01
N LEU A 495 12.65 -16.20 24.70
CA LEU A 495 11.71 -15.08 24.51
C LEU A 495 11.54 -14.24 25.79
N ALA A 496 11.43 -14.88 26.95
CA ALA A 496 11.28 -14.22 28.24
C ALA A 496 12.52 -13.39 28.62
N SER A 497 13.71 -13.76 28.12
CA SER A 497 14.92 -12.97 28.30
C SER A 497 14.91 -11.67 27.49
N GLU A 498 14.27 -11.68 26.31
CA GLU A 498 14.24 -10.56 25.34
C GLU A 498 13.04 -9.61 25.52
N ASN A 499 11.95 -10.07 26.14
CA ASN A 499 10.69 -9.33 26.23
C ASN A 499 10.35 -8.93 27.68
N ASP A 500 9.51 -7.91 27.85
CA ASP A 500 9.02 -7.48 29.15
C ASP A 500 7.80 -8.30 29.58
N ILE A 501 6.95 -8.67 28.61
CA ILE A 501 5.73 -9.46 28.81
C ILE A 501 5.67 -10.62 27.80
N ILE A 502 5.33 -11.81 28.28
CA ILE A 502 4.94 -12.96 27.46
C ILE A 502 3.45 -13.24 27.66
N VAL A 503 2.68 -13.21 26.58
CA VAL A 503 1.25 -13.55 26.60
C VAL A 503 1.07 -14.95 26.01
N ILE A 504 0.70 -15.91 26.86
CA ILE A 504 0.59 -17.31 26.49
C ILE A 504 -0.85 -17.63 26.07
N GLU A 505 -1.03 -18.30 24.94
CA GLU A 505 -2.30 -18.89 24.52
C GLU A 505 -2.34 -20.39 24.88
N GLY A 506 -3.39 -20.81 25.58
CA GLY A 506 -3.71 -22.23 25.78
C GLY A 506 -4.35 -22.89 24.56
N ALA A 507 -4.43 -24.23 24.55
CA ALA A 507 -5.04 -25.00 23.47
C ALA A 507 -6.26 -25.78 23.97
N GLY A 508 -7.41 -25.61 23.30
CA GLY A 508 -8.65 -26.25 23.75
C GLY A 508 -9.06 -25.83 25.16
N SER A 509 -9.53 -26.81 25.97
CA SER A 509 -9.93 -26.63 27.36
C SER A 509 -8.88 -27.19 28.33
N PRO A 510 -8.57 -26.51 29.45
CA PRO A 510 -7.72 -27.07 30.50
C PRO A 510 -8.42 -28.21 31.27
N ALA A 511 -9.73 -28.38 31.11
CA ALA A 511 -10.53 -29.42 31.75
C ALA A 511 -10.75 -30.67 30.86
N GLU A 512 -9.92 -30.88 29.84
CA GLU A 512 -9.82 -32.15 29.12
C GLU A 512 -9.17 -33.20 30.04
N ILE A 513 -9.94 -33.73 30.99
CA ILE A 513 -9.44 -34.57 32.10
C ILE A 513 -8.63 -35.79 31.64
N ASN A 514 -8.93 -36.31 30.45
CA ASN A 514 -8.21 -37.40 29.80
C ASN A 514 -6.84 -36.99 29.24
N LEU A 515 -6.58 -35.68 29.09
CA LEU A 515 -5.35 -35.12 28.52
C LEU A 515 -4.44 -34.47 29.57
N ARG A 516 -4.88 -34.40 30.84
CA ARG A 516 -4.15 -33.70 31.91
C ARG A 516 -2.77 -34.28 32.21
N GLU A 517 -2.62 -35.60 32.16
CA GLU A 517 -1.33 -36.25 32.42
C GLU A 517 -0.33 -35.92 31.32
N GLY A 518 0.75 -35.19 31.64
CA GLY A 518 1.73 -34.77 30.63
C GLY A 518 1.23 -33.66 29.70
N ASP A 519 0.29 -32.85 30.18
CA ASP A 519 -0.14 -31.61 29.52
C ASP A 519 1.05 -30.65 29.33
N ILE A 520 1.19 -30.13 28.11
CA ILE A 520 2.23 -29.17 27.71
C ILE A 520 1.62 -27.89 27.11
N VAL A 521 0.29 -27.75 27.10
CA VAL A 521 -0.44 -26.70 26.38
C VAL A 521 -1.34 -25.85 27.27
N ASN A 522 -1.79 -26.37 28.41
CA ASN A 522 -2.68 -25.68 29.34
C ASN A 522 -2.07 -25.57 30.75
N MET A 523 -2.66 -26.22 31.75
CA MET A 523 -2.24 -26.09 33.14
C MET A 523 -0.85 -26.68 33.38
N GLY A 524 -0.47 -27.74 32.67
CA GLY A 524 0.89 -28.28 32.77
C GLY A 524 1.94 -27.26 32.34
N LEU A 525 1.68 -26.48 31.29
CA LEU A 525 2.55 -25.36 30.91
C LEU A 525 2.48 -24.23 31.94
N ALA A 526 1.28 -23.85 32.39
CA ALA A 526 1.10 -22.80 33.40
C ALA A 526 1.88 -23.10 34.69
N GLU A 527 1.98 -24.37 35.08
CA GLU A 527 2.80 -24.82 36.20
C GLU A 527 4.31 -24.67 35.93
N LEU A 528 4.78 -25.05 34.73
CA LEU A 528 6.20 -24.98 34.36
C LEU A 528 6.74 -23.55 34.32
N VAL A 529 5.93 -22.59 33.87
CA VAL A 529 6.34 -21.17 33.73
C VAL A 529 5.78 -20.26 34.83
N ASP A 530 5.11 -20.85 35.82
CA ASP A 530 4.42 -20.14 36.91
C ASP A 530 3.46 -19.03 36.44
N ALA A 531 2.66 -19.30 35.40
CA ALA A 531 1.78 -18.31 34.80
C ALA A 531 0.46 -18.12 35.59
N PRO A 532 0.01 -16.88 35.82
CA PRO A 532 -1.38 -16.59 36.14
C PRO A 532 -2.27 -16.81 34.90
N VAL A 533 -3.48 -17.34 35.10
CA VAL A 533 -4.39 -17.75 34.04
C VAL A 533 -5.65 -16.90 34.02
N LEU A 534 -6.01 -16.40 32.84
CA LEU A 534 -7.34 -15.91 32.52
C LEU A 534 -8.11 -17.01 31.77
N LEU A 535 -9.34 -17.30 32.21
CA LEU A 535 -10.18 -18.30 31.58
C LEU A 535 -11.32 -17.64 30.78
N VAL A 536 -11.32 -17.87 29.46
CA VAL A 536 -12.26 -17.28 28.51
C VAL A 536 -13.43 -18.23 28.23
N GLY A 537 -14.66 -17.74 28.31
CA GLY A 537 -15.87 -18.46 27.93
C GLY A 537 -16.64 -17.76 26.80
N ASP A 538 -17.24 -18.53 25.89
CA ASP A 538 -18.07 -18.01 24.79
C ASP A 538 -19.55 -17.98 25.20
N ILE A 539 -20.17 -16.80 25.20
CA ILE A 539 -21.60 -16.66 25.50
C ILE A 539 -22.50 -16.80 24.28
N ASP A 540 -21.98 -16.63 23.06
CA ASP A 540 -22.77 -16.71 21.81
C ASP A 540 -23.26 -18.14 21.57
N ARG A 541 -22.51 -19.15 22.02
CA ARG A 541 -22.91 -20.57 21.97
C ARG A 541 -23.84 -21.01 23.12
N GLY A 542 -24.11 -20.11 24.09
CA GLY A 542 -24.91 -20.41 25.28
C GLY A 542 -24.15 -21.21 26.35
N GLY A 543 -24.68 -21.21 27.58
CA GLY A 543 -24.13 -22.02 28.68
C GLY A 543 -22.82 -21.52 29.31
N VAL A 544 -22.37 -20.29 28.98
CA VAL A 544 -21.03 -19.78 29.37
C VAL A 544 -20.70 -19.90 30.86
N PHE A 545 -21.65 -19.61 31.75
CA PHE A 545 -21.43 -19.68 33.20
C PHE A 545 -21.22 -21.11 33.68
N ALA A 546 -21.96 -22.07 33.10
CA ALA A 546 -21.79 -23.48 33.38
C ALA A 546 -20.45 -23.99 32.84
N SER A 547 -20.03 -23.53 31.66
CA SER A 547 -18.71 -23.87 31.10
C SER A 547 -17.57 -23.32 31.94
N LEU A 548 -17.62 -22.04 32.33
CA LEU A 548 -16.60 -21.41 33.18
C LEU A 548 -16.50 -22.09 34.55
N TYR A 549 -17.65 -22.26 35.22
CA TYR A 549 -17.70 -22.93 36.52
C TYR A 549 -17.27 -24.40 36.41
N GLY A 550 -17.75 -25.13 35.41
CA GLY A 550 -17.42 -26.53 35.17
C GLY A 550 -15.92 -26.72 34.93
N THR A 551 -15.32 -25.89 34.08
CA THR A 551 -13.87 -25.90 33.87
C THR A 551 -13.11 -25.60 35.16
N TYR A 552 -13.50 -24.56 35.92
CA TYR A 552 -12.89 -24.24 37.22
C TYR A 552 -13.03 -25.39 38.24
N ALA A 553 -14.18 -26.05 38.27
CA ALA A 553 -14.46 -27.14 39.19
C ALA A 553 -13.71 -28.43 38.84
N LEU A 554 -13.44 -28.67 37.55
CA LEU A 554 -12.78 -29.89 37.07
C LEU A 554 -11.25 -29.84 37.11
N VAL A 555 -10.65 -28.65 37.06
CA VAL A 555 -9.21 -28.51 37.29
C VAL A 555 -8.85 -28.78 38.75
N GLY A 556 -7.64 -29.28 39.00
CA GLY A 556 -7.15 -29.65 40.31
C GLY A 556 -7.06 -28.47 41.27
N GLU A 557 -7.10 -28.75 42.58
CA GLU A 557 -7.14 -27.72 43.63
C GLU A 557 -5.97 -26.73 43.56
N LYS A 558 -4.76 -27.21 43.25
CA LYS A 558 -3.57 -26.37 43.06
C LYS A 558 -3.67 -25.47 41.82
N GLU A 559 -4.36 -25.93 40.78
CA GLU A 559 -4.50 -25.22 39.50
C GLU A 559 -5.55 -24.11 39.59
N ARG A 560 -6.59 -24.31 40.40
CA ARG A 560 -7.60 -23.28 40.68
C ARG A 560 -6.95 -21.99 41.19
N GLY A 561 -5.90 -22.11 42.01
CA GLY A 561 -5.13 -20.98 42.51
C GLY A 561 -4.44 -20.15 41.40
N ARG A 562 -4.22 -20.72 40.21
CA ARG A 562 -3.67 -20.02 39.04
C ARG A 562 -4.72 -19.26 38.25
N ILE A 563 -6.00 -19.65 38.31
CA ILE A 563 -7.07 -18.92 37.63
C ILE A 563 -7.32 -17.62 38.39
N LYS A 564 -6.90 -16.49 37.80
CA LYS A 564 -6.97 -15.16 38.43
C LYS A 564 -8.11 -14.29 37.91
N GLY A 565 -8.79 -14.73 36.85
CA GLY A 565 -9.95 -14.02 36.32
C GLY A 565 -10.69 -14.77 35.22
N PHE A 566 -11.99 -14.50 35.12
CA PHE A 566 -12.82 -14.93 33.99
C PHE A 566 -12.98 -13.84 32.94
N VAL A 567 -13.12 -14.22 31.68
CA VAL A 567 -13.50 -13.34 30.58
C VAL A 567 -14.70 -13.95 29.87
N VAL A 568 -15.81 -13.21 29.82
CA VAL A 568 -16.97 -13.60 29.00
C VAL A 568 -16.80 -12.95 27.63
N ASN A 569 -16.80 -13.74 26.56
CA ASN A 569 -16.51 -13.27 25.21
C ASN A 569 -17.72 -13.42 24.29
N LYS A 570 -17.74 -12.65 23.20
CA LYS A 570 -18.78 -12.66 22.15
C LYS A 570 -20.18 -12.25 22.63
N PHE A 571 -20.28 -11.34 23.60
CA PHE A 571 -21.57 -10.91 24.15
C PHE A 571 -22.39 -10.04 23.19
N ARG A 572 -23.72 -10.24 23.17
CA ARG A 572 -24.67 -9.41 22.42
C ARG A 572 -25.74 -8.89 23.37
N GLY A 573 -25.94 -7.58 23.40
CA GLY A 573 -27.02 -6.94 24.17
C GLY A 573 -26.53 -6.02 25.28
N ASP A 574 -27.37 -5.78 26.27
CA ASP A 574 -27.09 -4.92 27.42
C ASP A 574 -26.39 -5.71 28.54
N ILE A 575 -25.19 -5.28 28.90
CA ILE A 575 -24.34 -5.91 29.91
C ILE A 575 -24.96 -5.89 31.31
N SER A 576 -25.87 -4.94 31.59
CA SER A 576 -26.55 -4.79 32.88
C SER A 576 -27.31 -6.07 33.27
N LEU A 577 -27.78 -6.82 32.28
CA LEU A 577 -28.51 -8.08 32.42
C LEU A 577 -27.63 -9.24 32.94
N LEU A 578 -26.30 -9.14 32.83
CA LEU A 578 -25.38 -10.20 33.27
C LEU A 578 -24.91 -10.02 34.72
N SER A 579 -25.09 -8.84 35.31
CA SER A 579 -24.55 -8.47 36.63
C SER A 579 -24.78 -9.54 37.71
N GLY A 580 -26.02 -10.01 37.89
CA GLY A 580 -26.35 -11.03 38.88
C GLY A 580 -25.67 -12.39 38.63
N ALA A 581 -25.53 -12.80 37.37
CA ALA A 581 -24.88 -14.06 37.00
C ALA A 581 -23.36 -14.00 37.20
N LEU A 582 -22.74 -12.85 36.90
CA LEU A 582 -21.31 -12.63 37.15
C LEU A 582 -21.00 -12.70 38.65
N SER A 583 -21.82 -12.04 39.49
CA SER A 583 -21.67 -12.12 40.95
C SER A 583 -21.86 -13.53 41.49
N GLN A 584 -22.77 -14.31 40.93
CA GLN A 584 -22.97 -15.71 41.35
C GLN A 584 -21.75 -16.58 41.00
N LEU A 585 -21.16 -16.41 39.82
CA LEU A 585 -19.94 -17.13 39.44
C LEU A 585 -18.77 -16.79 40.37
N GLU A 586 -18.62 -15.52 40.71
CA GLU A 586 -17.59 -15.07 41.67
C GLU A 586 -17.81 -15.66 43.05
N ASN A 587 -19.06 -15.68 43.56
CA ASN A 587 -19.38 -16.31 44.86
C ASN A 587 -19.07 -17.82 44.88
N LEU A 588 -19.27 -18.52 43.76
CA LEU A 588 -19.02 -19.97 43.65
C LEU A 588 -17.53 -20.32 43.56
N THR A 589 -16.69 -19.40 43.08
CA THR A 589 -15.30 -19.69 42.69
C THR A 589 -14.26 -18.88 43.45
N GLY A 590 -14.66 -17.76 44.07
CA GLY A 590 -13.76 -16.75 44.61
C GLY A 590 -12.95 -15.99 43.54
N VAL A 591 -13.28 -16.17 42.26
CA VAL A 591 -12.57 -15.57 41.13
C VAL A 591 -13.47 -14.57 40.41
N ARG A 592 -13.01 -13.32 40.32
CA ARG A 592 -13.75 -12.24 39.65
C ARG A 592 -13.81 -12.42 38.13
N THR A 593 -14.88 -11.91 37.53
CA THR A 593 -14.93 -11.71 36.07
C THR A 593 -14.27 -10.37 35.74
N LEU A 594 -13.19 -10.39 34.96
CA LEU A 594 -12.41 -9.19 34.60
C LEU A 594 -13.02 -8.39 33.46
N GLY A 595 -14.00 -8.95 32.75
CA GLY A 595 -14.72 -8.22 31.72
C GLY A 595 -15.62 -9.08 30.85
N VAL A 596 -16.48 -8.39 30.10
CA VAL A 596 -17.39 -8.98 29.11
C VAL A 596 -17.12 -8.33 27.75
N VAL A 597 -16.44 -9.06 26.87
CA VAL A 597 -16.07 -8.58 25.54
C VAL A 597 -17.27 -8.72 24.59
N PRO A 598 -17.68 -7.65 23.90
CA PRO A 598 -18.82 -7.69 22.98
C PRO A 598 -18.48 -8.49 21.72
N PHE A 599 -19.52 -8.99 21.05
CA PHE A 599 -19.41 -9.52 19.70
C PHE A 599 -19.08 -8.38 18.72
N MET A 600 -17.86 -8.39 18.19
CA MET A 600 -17.39 -7.39 17.23
C MET A 600 -17.87 -7.73 15.82
N LYS A 601 -18.85 -6.97 15.31
CA LYS A 601 -19.32 -7.10 13.93
C LYS A 601 -18.27 -6.56 12.96
N GLY A 602 -17.97 -7.30 11.90
CA GLY A 602 -17.05 -6.87 10.84
C GLY A 602 -15.56 -7.06 11.14
N LEU A 603 -15.21 -7.65 12.28
CA LEU A 603 -13.82 -8.00 12.58
C LEU A 603 -13.39 -9.18 11.69
N SER A 604 -12.44 -8.94 10.78
CA SER A 604 -11.88 -9.94 9.86
C SER A 604 -10.39 -10.10 10.15
N LEU A 605 -10.05 -10.93 11.14
CA LEU A 605 -8.68 -11.30 11.51
C LEU A 605 -8.54 -12.83 11.54
N ASP A 606 -7.36 -13.30 11.15
CA ASP A 606 -7.03 -14.73 10.99
C ASP A 606 -6.80 -15.43 12.36
N ALA A 607 -7.82 -15.44 13.22
CA ALA A 607 -7.75 -16.14 14.50
C ALA A 607 -7.80 -17.66 14.29
N GLU A 608 -7.03 -18.44 15.05
CA GLU A 608 -7.02 -19.91 15.00
C GLU A 608 -8.42 -20.52 14.93
N ASP A 609 -9.30 -19.96 15.74
CA ASP A 609 -10.66 -20.42 15.97
C ASP A 609 -11.67 -19.85 14.94
N SER A 610 -11.38 -18.69 14.33
CA SER A 610 -12.17 -18.11 13.23
C SER A 610 -11.76 -18.69 11.87
N LEU A 611 -10.70 -19.48 11.82
CA LEU A 611 -10.23 -20.17 10.63
C LEU A 611 -11.02 -21.47 10.37
N SER A 612 -12.35 -21.41 10.43
CA SER A 612 -13.16 -22.40 9.72
C SER A 612 -13.23 -21.99 8.25
N PHE A 613 -12.95 -22.92 7.33
CA PHE A 613 -13.03 -22.68 5.89
C PHE A 613 -14.39 -22.03 5.52
N GLY A 614 -15.48 -22.41 6.20
CA GLY A 614 -16.81 -21.84 5.98
C GLY A 614 -16.98 -20.34 6.28
N SER A 615 -16.21 -19.78 7.21
CA SER A 615 -16.37 -18.39 7.68
C SER A 615 -15.73 -17.33 6.77
N ILE A 616 -14.85 -17.73 5.84
CA ILE A 616 -14.25 -16.81 4.86
C ILE A 616 -15.23 -16.46 3.74
N PHE A 617 -16.31 -17.21 3.57
CA PHE A 617 -17.25 -17.00 2.48
C PHE A 617 -18.23 -15.86 2.79
N VAL A 618 -18.29 -14.90 1.88
CA VAL A 618 -19.12 -13.71 1.97
C VAL A 618 -19.98 -13.60 0.73
N ARG A 619 -21.29 -13.79 0.90
CA ARG A 619 -22.29 -13.56 -0.15
C ARG A 619 -22.86 -12.15 -0.03
N ARG A 620 -22.69 -11.34 -1.07
CA ARG A 620 -23.29 -10.00 -1.19
C ARG A 620 -24.60 -10.09 -1.98
N SER A 621 -25.51 -9.15 -1.74
CA SER A 621 -26.81 -9.10 -2.43
C SER A 621 -26.68 -8.75 -3.92
N ALA A 622 -25.73 -7.88 -4.26
CA ALA A 622 -25.45 -7.46 -5.64
C ALA A 622 -23.93 -7.30 -5.87
N PRO A 623 -23.17 -8.40 -5.99
CA PRO A 623 -21.74 -8.33 -6.24
C PRO A 623 -21.44 -7.89 -7.67
N LEU A 624 -20.41 -7.06 -7.82
CA LEU A 624 -19.82 -6.76 -9.11
C LEU A 624 -19.04 -7.98 -9.63
N ILE A 625 -18.31 -8.64 -8.74
CA ILE A 625 -17.46 -9.80 -9.05
C ILE A 625 -17.83 -10.95 -8.12
N ARG A 626 -18.00 -12.15 -8.67
CA ARG A 626 -18.24 -13.39 -7.94
C ARG A 626 -17.06 -14.34 -8.10
N ILE A 627 -16.44 -14.73 -7.00
CA ILE A 627 -15.33 -15.68 -6.94
C ILE A 627 -15.84 -16.95 -6.27
N ILE A 628 -15.65 -18.10 -6.93
CA ILE A 628 -16.00 -19.41 -6.38
C ILE A 628 -14.73 -20.14 -5.95
N VAL A 629 -14.68 -20.58 -4.70
CA VAL A 629 -13.56 -21.36 -4.17
C VAL A 629 -13.97 -22.83 -4.08
N ILE A 630 -13.13 -23.71 -4.63
CA ILE A 630 -13.38 -25.16 -4.57
C ILE A 630 -13.12 -25.68 -3.15
N ALA A 631 -14.11 -26.35 -2.57
CA ALA A 631 -13.99 -26.96 -1.25
C ALA A 631 -13.23 -28.30 -1.34
N LEU A 632 -11.93 -28.26 -1.11
CA LEU A 632 -11.07 -29.44 -1.08
C LEU A 632 -11.00 -30.06 0.33
N PRO A 633 -10.69 -31.37 0.45
CA PRO A 633 -10.30 -31.94 1.73
C PRO A 633 -8.92 -31.39 2.16
N PHE A 634 -8.73 -31.20 3.48
CA PHE A 634 -7.46 -30.73 4.08
C PHE A 634 -6.95 -29.39 3.53
N VAL A 635 -7.87 -28.47 3.19
CA VAL A 635 -7.52 -27.11 2.75
C VAL A 635 -6.57 -26.46 3.74
N SER A 636 -5.48 -25.91 3.21
CA SER A 636 -4.46 -25.18 3.95
C SER A 636 -4.32 -23.77 3.39
N ASN A 637 -3.95 -22.83 4.27
CA ASN A 637 -3.69 -21.43 3.97
C ASN A 637 -4.82 -20.73 3.20
N PHE A 638 -6.08 -21.08 3.44
CA PHE A 638 -7.22 -20.43 2.77
C PHE A 638 -7.31 -18.92 3.06
N THR A 639 -6.50 -18.40 3.99
CA THR A 639 -6.25 -16.96 4.19
C THR A 639 -5.85 -16.24 2.91
N ASP A 640 -5.27 -16.91 1.91
CA ASP A 640 -4.97 -16.29 0.60
C ASP A 640 -6.21 -15.73 -0.11
N ILE A 641 -7.39 -16.22 0.25
CA ILE A 641 -8.68 -15.76 -0.29
C ILE A 641 -9.20 -14.52 0.45
N ALA A 642 -8.71 -14.25 1.66
CA ALA A 642 -9.20 -13.17 2.51
C ALA A 642 -8.99 -11.78 1.88
N ALA A 643 -7.99 -11.64 1.00
CA ALA A 643 -7.80 -10.43 0.20
C ALA A 643 -9.08 -10.05 -0.56
N PHE A 644 -9.77 -11.02 -1.17
CA PHE A 644 -10.99 -10.77 -1.93
C PHE A 644 -12.20 -10.46 -1.04
N THR A 645 -12.31 -11.09 0.14
CA THR A 645 -13.46 -10.92 1.03
C THR A 645 -13.51 -9.52 1.65
N SER A 646 -12.34 -8.87 1.78
CA SER A 646 -12.20 -7.50 2.24
C SER A 646 -12.81 -6.47 1.27
N VAL A 647 -13.04 -6.85 0.01
CA VAL A 647 -13.53 -5.93 -1.03
C VAL A 647 -15.07 -5.89 -1.04
N PRO A 648 -15.72 -4.72 -0.82
CA PRO A 648 -17.16 -4.64 -0.57
C PRO A 648 -18.06 -5.18 -1.68
N PHE A 649 -17.63 -5.07 -2.93
CA PHE A 649 -18.40 -5.46 -4.12
C PHE A 649 -17.99 -6.82 -4.70
N VAL A 650 -17.17 -7.59 -3.97
CA VAL A 650 -16.80 -8.96 -4.32
C VAL A 650 -17.60 -9.93 -3.44
N SER A 651 -18.18 -10.97 -4.05
CA SER A 651 -18.68 -12.14 -3.33
C SER A 651 -17.69 -13.27 -3.46
N VAL A 652 -17.40 -13.94 -2.35
CA VAL A 652 -16.57 -15.15 -2.30
C VAL A 652 -17.45 -16.25 -1.75
N GLU A 653 -17.73 -17.26 -2.55
CA GLU A 653 -18.59 -18.38 -2.18
C GLU A 653 -17.85 -19.71 -2.39
N LYS A 654 -18.25 -20.75 -1.67
CA LYS A 654 -17.70 -22.11 -1.85
C LYS A 654 -18.52 -22.92 -2.85
N ALA A 655 -17.85 -23.84 -3.53
CA ALA A 655 -18.49 -24.92 -4.27
C ALA A 655 -18.05 -26.27 -3.72
N GLU A 656 -19.03 -27.09 -3.32
CA GLU A 656 -18.88 -28.48 -2.85
C GLU A 656 -19.36 -29.49 -3.90
N SER A 657 -20.12 -29.03 -4.90
CA SER A 657 -20.63 -29.87 -5.98
C SER A 657 -20.45 -29.24 -7.37
N PRO A 658 -20.41 -30.04 -8.46
CA PRO A 658 -20.27 -29.54 -9.83
C PRO A 658 -21.30 -28.48 -10.25
N SER A 659 -22.53 -28.56 -9.72
CA SER A 659 -23.62 -27.61 -10.02
C SER A 659 -23.38 -26.20 -9.46
N GLU A 660 -22.52 -26.06 -8.45
CA GLU A 660 -22.22 -24.78 -7.80
C GLU A 660 -21.06 -24.03 -8.46
N VAL A 661 -20.30 -24.70 -9.32
CA VAL A 661 -19.09 -24.16 -9.95
C VAL A 661 -19.38 -23.01 -10.92
N ASP A 662 -20.47 -23.10 -11.70
CA ASP A 662 -20.84 -22.11 -12.72
C ASP A 662 -22.01 -21.21 -12.29
N PHE A 663 -22.17 -20.95 -10.99
CA PHE A 663 -23.26 -20.13 -10.44
C PHE A 663 -23.06 -18.62 -10.69
N GLY A 664 -22.81 -18.25 -11.96
CA GLY A 664 -22.46 -16.88 -12.35
C GLY A 664 -21.09 -16.44 -11.85
N ALA A 665 -20.18 -17.40 -11.61
CA ALA A 665 -18.80 -17.12 -11.21
C ALA A 665 -18.06 -16.33 -12.30
N ASP A 666 -17.29 -15.34 -11.89
CA ASP A 666 -16.39 -14.59 -12.77
C ASP A 666 -14.97 -15.19 -12.74
N MET A 667 -14.61 -15.84 -11.63
CA MET A 667 -13.35 -16.57 -11.46
C MET A 667 -13.54 -17.75 -10.49
N ILE A 668 -12.80 -18.83 -10.72
CA ILE A 668 -12.65 -19.93 -9.74
C ILE A 668 -11.28 -19.85 -9.09
N VAL A 669 -11.21 -20.13 -7.79
CA VAL A 669 -9.96 -20.37 -7.08
C VAL A 669 -9.92 -21.81 -6.55
N VAL A 670 -8.84 -22.52 -6.88
CA VAL A 670 -8.50 -23.82 -6.31
C VAL A 670 -7.48 -23.57 -5.19
N PRO A 671 -7.87 -23.68 -3.91
CA PRO A 671 -7.00 -23.31 -2.80
C PRO A 671 -5.89 -24.33 -2.56
N GLY A 672 -4.95 -23.98 -1.69
CA GLY A 672 -3.94 -24.92 -1.20
C GLY A 672 -4.57 -26.07 -0.40
N THR A 673 -3.95 -27.24 -0.45
CA THR A 673 -4.29 -28.41 0.38
C THR A 673 -3.00 -29.05 0.89
N LYS A 674 -3.05 -29.65 2.08
CA LYS A 674 -1.90 -30.40 2.62
C LYS A 674 -1.79 -31.82 2.04
N ASN A 675 -2.85 -32.34 1.41
CA ASN A 675 -2.83 -33.64 0.76
C ASN A 675 -3.33 -33.51 -0.69
N THR A 676 -2.43 -33.13 -1.59
CA THR A 676 -2.76 -32.80 -2.98
C THR A 676 -3.28 -34.02 -3.75
N VAL A 677 -2.70 -35.20 -3.52
CA VAL A 677 -3.10 -36.45 -4.19
C VAL A 677 -4.53 -36.84 -3.81
N ARG A 678 -4.87 -36.81 -2.51
CA ARG A 678 -6.23 -37.13 -2.03
C ARG A 678 -7.25 -36.06 -2.44
N ALA A 679 -6.85 -34.79 -2.51
CA ALA A 679 -7.70 -33.75 -3.03
C ALA A 679 -8.00 -33.93 -4.52
N MET A 680 -7.04 -34.39 -5.32
CA MET A 680 -7.27 -34.73 -6.72
C MET A 680 -8.22 -35.93 -6.88
N GLU A 681 -8.05 -36.99 -6.08
CA GLU A 681 -8.99 -38.12 -6.02
C GLU A 681 -10.43 -37.65 -5.72
N PHE A 682 -10.58 -36.78 -4.72
CA PHE A 682 -11.87 -36.18 -4.39
C PHE A 682 -12.46 -35.36 -5.55
N MET A 683 -11.65 -34.59 -6.28
CA MET A 683 -12.11 -33.82 -7.44
C MET A 683 -12.57 -34.71 -8.60
N GLU A 684 -11.98 -35.90 -8.75
CA GLU A 684 -12.41 -36.92 -9.72
C GLU A 684 -13.73 -37.55 -9.28
N GLU A 685 -13.81 -38.06 -8.05
CA GLU A 685 -14.98 -38.76 -7.51
C GLU A 685 -16.23 -37.88 -7.42
N SER A 686 -16.06 -36.62 -7.01
CA SER A 686 -17.16 -35.63 -6.93
C SER A 686 -17.58 -35.06 -8.28
N GLY A 687 -16.76 -35.24 -9.33
CA GLY A 687 -16.95 -34.60 -10.63
C GLY A 687 -16.58 -33.12 -10.68
N LEU A 688 -16.08 -32.53 -9.59
CA LEU A 688 -15.65 -31.12 -9.52
C LEU A 688 -14.54 -30.81 -10.53
N GLY A 689 -13.59 -31.74 -10.73
CA GLY A 689 -12.49 -31.56 -11.68
C GLY A 689 -12.97 -31.34 -13.12
N GLY A 690 -14.00 -32.08 -13.54
CA GLY A 690 -14.62 -31.90 -14.85
C GLY A 690 -15.33 -30.55 -14.98
N ALA A 691 -15.97 -30.06 -13.91
CA ALA A 691 -16.63 -28.75 -13.90
C ALA A 691 -15.62 -27.60 -13.98
N VAL A 692 -14.52 -27.67 -13.22
CA VAL A 692 -13.44 -26.67 -13.26
C VAL A 692 -12.80 -26.60 -14.65
N ARG A 693 -12.51 -27.75 -15.29
CA ARG A 693 -11.97 -27.78 -16.66
C ARG A 693 -12.89 -27.08 -17.67
N ARG A 694 -14.19 -27.39 -17.65
CA ARG A 694 -15.17 -26.74 -18.54
C ARG A 694 -15.29 -25.24 -18.29
N PHE A 695 -15.17 -24.79 -17.04
CA PHE A 695 -15.19 -23.37 -16.71
C PHE A 695 -13.95 -22.65 -17.27
N ALA A 696 -12.77 -23.28 -17.15
CA ALA A 696 -11.50 -22.75 -17.66
C ALA A 696 -11.49 -22.53 -19.18
N GLU A 697 -12.36 -23.21 -19.95
CA GLU A 697 -12.48 -22.95 -21.40
C GLU A 697 -12.95 -21.52 -21.71
N LYS A 698 -13.64 -20.86 -20.76
CA LYS A 698 -14.29 -19.55 -20.98
C LYS A 698 -13.87 -18.47 -19.99
N LYS A 699 -13.48 -18.85 -18.78
CA LYS A 699 -13.31 -17.94 -17.66
C LYS A 699 -12.11 -18.30 -16.78
N PRO A 700 -11.55 -17.34 -16.05
CA PRO A 700 -10.31 -17.53 -15.31
C PRO A 700 -10.41 -18.51 -14.14
N VAL A 701 -9.38 -19.36 -14.00
CA VAL A 701 -9.17 -20.28 -12.87
C VAL A 701 -7.78 -20.03 -12.28
N ALA A 702 -7.71 -19.76 -10.99
CA ALA A 702 -6.46 -19.56 -10.26
C ALA A 702 -6.21 -20.71 -9.27
N GLY A 703 -4.99 -21.25 -9.22
CA GLY A 703 -4.57 -22.27 -8.27
C GLY A 703 -3.46 -21.76 -7.36
N ILE A 704 -3.53 -22.09 -6.06
CA ILE A 704 -2.48 -21.72 -5.09
C ILE A 704 -1.90 -22.99 -4.47
N CYS A 705 -0.58 -23.13 -4.45
CA CYS A 705 0.14 -24.24 -3.82
C CYS A 705 -0.40 -25.61 -4.28
N GLY A 706 -1.02 -26.41 -3.41
CA GLY A 706 -1.65 -27.69 -3.80
C GLY A 706 -2.71 -27.54 -4.90
N GLY A 707 -3.44 -26.42 -4.92
CA GLY A 707 -4.36 -26.10 -6.01
C GLY A 707 -3.64 -25.82 -7.33
N TYR A 708 -2.48 -25.15 -7.29
CA TYR A 708 -1.63 -24.99 -8.47
C TYR A 708 -1.16 -26.34 -9.01
N GLN A 709 -0.71 -27.24 -8.14
CA GLN A 709 -0.31 -28.60 -8.52
C GLN A 709 -1.46 -29.38 -9.18
N ILE A 710 -2.68 -29.29 -8.64
CA ILE A 710 -3.90 -29.90 -9.20
C ILE A 710 -4.21 -29.38 -10.61
N LEU A 711 -3.98 -28.09 -10.89
CA LEU A 711 -4.17 -27.52 -12.23
C LEU A 711 -3.17 -28.05 -13.26
N GLY A 712 -2.04 -28.62 -12.83
CA GLY A 712 -1.01 -29.22 -13.69
C GLY A 712 -1.45 -30.50 -14.41
N ARG A 713 -0.54 -31.12 -15.15
CA ARG A 713 -0.81 -32.32 -15.95
C ARG A 713 -0.62 -33.61 -15.17
N VAL A 714 0.45 -33.70 -14.38
CA VAL A 714 0.84 -34.91 -13.65
C VAL A 714 1.18 -34.58 -12.20
N LEU A 715 0.74 -35.45 -11.30
CA LEU A 715 1.06 -35.50 -9.88
C LEU A 715 1.78 -36.83 -9.61
N ASP A 716 3.11 -36.80 -9.47
CA ASP A 716 3.94 -37.97 -9.19
C ASP A 716 4.31 -38.03 -7.70
N ASP A 717 3.61 -38.88 -6.94
CA ASP A 717 3.92 -39.22 -5.56
C ASP A 717 4.47 -40.65 -5.44
N SER A 718 5.37 -41.05 -6.33
CA SER A 718 6.04 -42.36 -6.26
C SER A 718 6.84 -42.57 -4.97
N ALA A 719 7.21 -41.47 -4.30
CA ALA A 719 7.88 -41.49 -3.00
C ALA A 719 6.91 -41.62 -1.80
N ALA A 720 5.58 -41.63 -2.03
CA ALA A 720 4.55 -41.66 -0.99
C ALA A 720 4.72 -40.56 0.09
N SER A 721 5.19 -39.39 -0.33
CA SER A 721 5.50 -38.25 0.54
C SER A 721 4.24 -37.53 1.05
N GLU A 722 3.08 -37.72 0.41
CA GLU A 722 1.80 -37.16 0.85
C GLU A 722 1.00 -38.11 1.78
N GLY A 723 1.64 -39.18 2.28
CA GLY A 723 1.11 -40.04 3.34
C GLY A 723 0.22 -41.20 2.89
N GLY A 724 0.18 -41.47 1.57
CA GLY A 724 -0.58 -42.53 0.91
C GLY A 724 0.28 -43.70 0.42
N ARG A 725 -0.24 -44.46 -0.57
CA ARG A 725 0.57 -45.43 -1.33
C ARG A 725 1.25 -44.71 -2.49
N PRO A 726 2.44 -45.16 -2.93
CA PRO A 726 3.08 -44.64 -4.13
C PRO A 726 2.09 -44.57 -5.30
N SER A 727 1.96 -43.40 -5.93
CA SER A 727 1.00 -43.20 -7.01
C SER A 727 1.44 -42.11 -7.97
N VAL A 728 1.05 -42.26 -9.24
CA VAL A 728 1.15 -41.22 -10.26
C VAL A 728 -0.25 -40.99 -10.80
N ARG A 729 -0.70 -39.73 -10.79
CA ARG A 729 -2.05 -39.34 -11.21
C ARG A 729 -2.00 -38.20 -12.22
N ASN A 730 -3.02 -38.10 -13.05
CA ASN A 730 -3.23 -36.93 -13.89
C ASN A 730 -3.85 -35.82 -13.05
N GLY A 731 -3.35 -34.59 -13.20
CA GLY A 731 -4.03 -33.39 -12.74
C GLY A 731 -5.14 -32.98 -13.71
N LEU A 732 -5.61 -31.74 -13.63
CA LEU A 732 -6.63 -31.22 -14.53
C LEU A 732 -6.11 -30.91 -15.93
N GLY A 733 -4.78 -30.82 -16.11
CA GLY A 733 -4.15 -30.54 -17.40
C GLY A 733 -4.40 -29.13 -17.93
N LEU A 734 -4.68 -28.17 -17.04
CA LEU A 734 -4.94 -26.77 -17.38
C LEU A 734 -3.66 -25.93 -17.43
N LEU A 735 -2.59 -26.40 -16.79
CA LEU A 735 -1.26 -25.78 -16.81
C LEU A 735 -0.22 -26.79 -17.31
N PRO A 736 0.80 -26.35 -18.07
CA PRO A 736 1.80 -27.22 -18.70
C PRO A 736 2.92 -27.61 -17.74
N VAL A 737 2.56 -28.00 -16.51
CA VAL A 737 3.50 -28.37 -15.44
C VAL A 737 3.26 -29.78 -14.93
N ASP A 738 4.36 -30.45 -14.56
CA ASP A 738 4.33 -31.75 -13.88
C ASP A 738 4.90 -31.55 -12.47
N THR A 739 4.18 -32.05 -11.46
CA THR A 739 4.61 -31.99 -10.06
C THR A 739 5.20 -33.32 -9.65
N VAL A 740 6.42 -33.28 -9.12
CA VAL A 740 7.05 -34.44 -8.47
C VAL A 740 7.12 -34.18 -6.97
N PHE A 741 6.43 -35.01 -6.19
CA PHE A 741 6.52 -34.99 -4.73
C PHE A 741 7.80 -35.71 -4.29
N GLY A 742 8.53 -35.09 -3.38
CA GLY A 742 9.75 -35.66 -2.80
C GLY A 742 9.78 -35.44 -1.30
N THR A 743 10.87 -35.81 -0.64
CA THR A 743 11.03 -35.68 0.82
C THR A 743 11.42 -34.27 1.28
N LYS A 744 11.98 -33.45 0.39
CA LYS A 744 12.41 -32.09 0.71
C LYS A 744 11.24 -31.11 0.60
N LYS A 745 10.93 -30.44 1.72
CA LYS A 745 9.96 -29.36 1.78
C LYS A 745 10.59 -28.04 1.35
N THR A 746 9.87 -27.23 0.58
CA THR A 746 10.29 -25.87 0.23
C THR A 746 9.69 -24.90 1.23
N LEU A 747 10.54 -24.16 1.93
CA LEU A 747 10.19 -23.07 2.82
C LEU A 747 10.99 -21.85 2.41
N SER A 748 10.32 -20.84 1.87
CA SER A 748 10.96 -19.59 1.46
C SER A 748 10.02 -18.42 1.76
N ARG A 749 10.57 -17.28 2.14
CA ARG A 749 9.85 -16.02 2.21
C ARG A 749 10.63 -15.02 1.38
N GLY A 750 9.94 -14.22 0.59
CA GLY A 750 10.64 -13.31 -0.30
C GLY A 750 9.74 -12.42 -1.09
N GLU A 751 10.36 -11.87 -2.13
CA GLU A 751 9.72 -11.03 -3.12
C GLU A 751 10.04 -11.60 -4.48
N TRP A 752 9.04 -11.58 -5.34
CA TRP A 752 9.12 -12.08 -6.70
C TRP A 752 8.71 -10.98 -7.65
N ILE A 753 9.33 -10.96 -8.82
CA ILE A 753 8.80 -10.26 -9.99
C ILE A 753 8.12 -11.34 -10.82
N VAL A 754 6.82 -11.19 -11.06
CA VAL A 754 6.06 -12.17 -11.85
C VAL A 754 6.66 -12.21 -13.25
N PRO A 755 7.06 -13.40 -13.76
CA PRO A 755 7.64 -13.51 -15.09
C PRO A 755 6.60 -13.14 -16.16
N PRO A 756 7.01 -12.96 -17.43
CA PRO A 756 6.05 -12.85 -18.52
C PRO A 756 5.07 -14.03 -18.51
N LEU A 757 3.77 -13.73 -18.47
CA LEU A 757 2.67 -14.69 -18.50
C LEU A 757 1.82 -14.49 -19.76
N ASP A 758 1.19 -15.56 -20.21
CA ASP A 758 0.27 -15.56 -21.35
C ASP A 758 -1.19 -15.64 -20.91
N GLY A 759 -2.10 -15.43 -21.86
CA GLY A 759 -3.54 -15.63 -21.66
C GLY A 759 -4.19 -14.55 -20.79
N PHE A 760 -5.29 -14.91 -20.11
CA PHE A 760 -6.08 -13.98 -19.31
C PHE A 760 -5.22 -13.28 -18.25
N PHE A 761 -4.30 -14.00 -17.61
CA PHE A 761 -3.48 -13.50 -16.51
C PHE A 761 -2.19 -12.78 -16.95
N SER A 762 -2.02 -12.49 -18.25
CA SER A 762 -0.86 -11.75 -18.78
C SER A 762 -0.63 -10.39 -18.13
N PHE A 763 -1.69 -9.73 -17.64
CA PHE A 763 -1.62 -8.46 -16.90
C PHE A 763 -0.84 -8.54 -15.58
N LEU A 764 -0.60 -9.74 -15.04
CA LEU A 764 0.22 -9.93 -13.84
C LEU A 764 1.72 -9.83 -14.14
N SER A 765 2.12 -9.90 -15.41
CA SER A 765 3.53 -9.87 -15.82
C SER A 765 4.23 -8.63 -15.27
N SER A 766 5.45 -8.82 -14.74
CA SER A 766 6.30 -7.77 -14.15
C SER A 766 5.75 -7.10 -12.89
N LEU A 767 4.59 -7.50 -12.37
CA LEU A 767 4.16 -7.05 -11.05
C LEU A 767 5.07 -7.65 -9.97
N ARG A 768 5.35 -6.86 -8.94
CA ARG A 768 5.99 -7.34 -7.72
C ARG A 768 4.95 -8.10 -6.91
N ALA A 769 5.35 -9.22 -6.33
CA ALA A 769 4.58 -9.97 -5.36
C ALA A 769 5.45 -10.26 -4.14
N THR A 770 4.89 -10.10 -2.94
CA THR A 770 5.53 -10.45 -1.68
C THR A 770 4.73 -11.56 -1.01
N GLY A 771 5.42 -12.52 -0.40
CA GLY A 771 4.76 -13.69 0.14
C GLY A 771 5.72 -14.76 0.62
N TYR A 772 5.25 -16.00 0.62
CA TYR A 772 6.06 -17.15 1.02
C TYR A 772 5.66 -18.43 0.30
N GLU A 773 6.61 -19.34 0.12
CA GLU A 773 6.39 -20.70 -0.35
C GLU A 773 6.42 -21.67 0.84
N VAL A 774 5.39 -22.50 0.96
CA VAL A 774 5.35 -23.63 1.89
C VAL A 774 4.69 -24.83 1.22
N HIS A 775 5.49 -25.64 0.54
CA HIS A 775 4.96 -26.73 -0.29
C HIS A 775 5.87 -27.96 -0.31
N GLN A 776 5.25 -29.09 -0.64
CA GLN A 776 5.92 -30.36 -0.86
C GLN A 776 6.01 -30.61 -2.37
N GLY A 777 7.17 -31.08 -2.81
CA GLY A 777 7.43 -31.35 -4.22
C GLY A 777 7.85 -30.11 -5.01
N ALA A 778 8.07 -30.31 -6.30
CA ALA A 778 8.43 -29.24 -7.23
C ALA A 778 7.64 -29.40 -8.54
N SER A 779 7.07 -28.31 -9.01
CA SER A 779 6.48 -28.22 -10.35
C SER A 779 7.55 -27.79 -11.35
N VAL A 780 7.70 -28.55 -12.43
CA VAL A 780 8.60 -28.24 -13.54
C VAL A 780 7.81 -28.06 -14.83
N PHE A 781 8.29 -27.19 -15.71
CA PHE A 781 7.67 -27.03 -17.02
C PHE A 781 7.87 -28.28 -17.87
N SER A 782 6.77 -28.79 -18.40
CA SER A 782 6.75 -30.00 -19.22
C SER A 782 7.61 -29.96 -20.50
N ARG A 783 7.91 -28.76 -21.00
CA ARG A 783 8.67 -28.53 -22.24
C ARG A 783 10.15 -28.23 -22.01
N GLY A 784 10.65 -28.44 -20.79
CA GLY A 784 12.01 -28.05 -20.42
C GLY A 784 12.07 -26.58 -20.01
N GLY A 785 12.07 -26.37 -18.71
CA GLY A 785 12.18 -25.10 -18.01
C GLY A 785 12.26 -25.43 -16.53
N GLY A 786 13.05 -24.69 -15.75
CA GLY A 786 13.29 -24.98 -14.33
C GLY A 786 12.01 -24.94 -13.47
N ASN A 787 12.20 -24.84 -12.15
CA ASN A 787 11.08 -24.78 -11.22
C ASN A 787 10.11 -23.64 -11.57
N ALA A 788 8.83 -23.99 -11.70
CA ALA A 788 7.77 -23.07 -12.07
C ALA A 788 7.08 -22.53 -10.80
N VAL A 789 7.55 -21.39 -10.28
CA VAL A 789 6.89 -20.71 -9.15
C VAL A 789 5.58 -20.05 -9.58
N PHE A 790 5.52 -19.59 -10.83
CA PHE A 790 4.35 -19.02 -11.48
C PHE A 790 4.16 -19.70 -12.83
N CYS A 791 2.91 -19.95 -13.20
CA CYS A 791 2.56 -20.48 -14.50
C CYS A 791 1.17 -19.97 -14.92
N ALA A 792 1.02 -19.62 -16.19
CA ALA A 792 -0.28 -19.33 -16.78
C ALA A 792 -0.38 -19.96 -18.17
N GLU A 793 -1.56 -20.48 -18.52
CA GLU A 793 -1.88 -20.93 -19.87
C GLU A 793 -3.38 -20.72 -20.12
N GLY A 794 -3.73 -20.01 -21.19
CA GLY A 794 -5.12 -19.66 -21.52
C GLY A 794 -5.81 -18.89 -20.38
N ASN A 795 -6.81 -19.50 -19.74
CA ASN A 795 -7.51 -18.91 -18.60
C ASN A 795 -7.06 -19.49 -17.25
N ALA A 796 -6.01 -20.32 -17.20
CA ALA A 796 -5.51 -20.88 -15.97
C ALA A 796 -4.27 -20.10 -15.49
N PHE A 797 -4.17 -19.90 -14.18
CA PHE A 797 -2.99 -19.39 -13.50
C PHE A 797 -2.71 -20.22 -12.25
N GLY A 798 -1.45 -20.40 -11.92
CA GLY A 798 -1.04 -21.09 -10.72
C GLY A 798 0.24 -20.52 -10.13
N THR A 799 0.32 -20.51 -8.80
CA THR A 799 1.52 -20.10 -8.07
C THR A 799 1.73 -20.86 -6.77
N TYR A 800 2.99 -21.00 -6.35
CA TYR A 800 3.36 -21.45 -5.00
C TYR A 800 3.37 -20.34 -3.95
N VAL A 801 3.28 -19.08 -4.35
CA VAL A 801 3.39 -17.93 -3.44
C VAL A 801 2.08 -17.72 -2.69
N HIS A 802 2.07 -18.04 -1.40
CA HIS A 802 1.02 -17.64 -0.47
C HIS A 802 1.13 -16.14 -0.15
N GLY A 803 -0.01 -15.48 0.06
CA GLY A 803 -0.11 -14.03 0.17
C GLY A 803 -0.07 -13.29 -1.17
N PHE A 804 -0.06 -14.01 -2.31
CA PHE A 804 0.02 -13.39 -3.64
C PHE A 804 -1.09 -12.37 -3.90
N PHE A 805 -2.32 -12.68 -3.48
CA PHE A 805 -3.46 -11.75 -3.61
C PHE A 805 -3.53 -10.70 -2.49
N ASP A 806 -2.72 -10.80 -1.44
CA ASP A 806 -2.63 -9.76 -0.40
C ASP A 806 -1.88 -8.51 -0.93
N GLU A 807 -1.07 -8.67 -1.99
CA GLU A 807 -0.33 -7.59 -2.63
C GLU A 807 -1.29 -6.63 -3.37
N PRO A 808 -1.33 -5.33 -3.00
CA PRO A 808 -2.26 -4.34 -3.56
C PRO A 808 -2.29 -4.28 -5.08
N ALA A 809 -1.11 -4.31 -5.71
CA ALA A 809 -0.99 -4.23 -7.18
C ALA A 809 -1.61 -5.46 -7.85
N VAL A 810 -1.37 -6.65 -7.31
CA VAL A 810 -1.92 -7.92 -7.81
C VAL A 810 -3.44 -7.94 -7.64
N LEU A 811 -3.94 -7.63 -6.45
CA LEU A 811 -5.38 -7.64 -6.16
C LEU A 811 -6.15 -6.69 -7.11
N ARG A 812 -5.65 -5.46 -7.27
CA ARG A 812 -6.26 -4.47 -8.17
C ARG A 812 -6.22 -4.93 -9.62
N ALA A 813 -5.12 -5.52 -10.07
CA ALA A 813 -4.99 -5.99 -11.45
C ALA A 813 -5.96 -7.14 -11.73
N VAL A 814 -6.09 -8.11 -10.82
CA VAL A 814 -7.05 -9.22 -10.95
C VAL A 814 -8.48 -8.70 -10.99
N LEU A 815 -8.89 -7.89 -10.01
CA LEU A 815 -10.25 -7.37 -9.95
C LEU A 815 -10.56 -6.42 -11.11
N GLY A 816 -9.58 -5.62 -11.54
CA GLY A 816 -9.70 -4.73 -12.69
C GLY A 816 -9.92 -5.49 -13.99
N SER A 817 -9.17 -6.57 -14.20
CA SER A 817 -9.34 -7.44 -15.37
C SER A 817 -10.68 -8.18 -15.35
N LEU A 818 -11.12 -8.67 -14.19
CA LEU A 818 -12.45 -9.29 -14.04
C LEU A 818 -13.59 -8.28 -14.29
N ALA A 819 -13.48 -7.05 -13.78
CA ALA A 819 -14.46 -6.01 -14.04
C ALA A 819 -14.49 -5.60 -15.52
N SER A 820 -13.30 -5.45 -16.14
CA SER A 820 -13.17 -5.14 -17.57
C SER A 820 -13.79 -6.22 -18.46
N ALA A 821 -13.58 -7.50 -18.13
CA ALA A 821 -14.20 -8.63 -18.84
C ALA A 821 -15.74 -8.61 -18.78
N LYS A 822 -16.33 -7.92 -17.79
CA LYS A 822 -17.77 -7.70 -17.66
C LYS A 822 -18.25 -6.36 -18.24
N GLY A 823 -17.34 -5.55 -18.81
CA GLY A 823 -17.64 -4.24 -19.37
C GLY A 823 -17.91 -3.15 -18.32
N CYS A 824 -17.38 -3.30 -17.10
CA CYS A 824 -17.57 -2.35 -16.01
C CYS A 824 -16.24 -1.85 -15.42
N ALA A 825 -16.24 -0.62 -14.90
CA ALA A 825 -15.09 -0.06 -14.21
C ALA A 825 -14.99 -0.59 -12.78
N LEU A 826 -13.77 -0.83 -12.31
CA LEU A 826 -13.50 -1.24 -10.93
C LEU A 826 -13.75 -0.07 -9.97
N PRO A 827 -14.70 -0.17 -9.02
CA PRO A 827 -14.90 0.88 -8.01
C PRO A 827 -13.70 0.96 -7.06
N PRO A 828 -13.46 2.13 -6.43
CA PRO A 828 -12.41 2.24 -5.42
C PRO A 828 -12.74 1.38 -4.19
N PHE A 829 -11.71 0.77 -3.60
CA PHE A 829 -11.80 0.00 -2.36
C PHE A 829 -10.54 0.24 -1.50
N GLU A 830 -10.63 -0.11 -0.21
CA GLU A 830 -9.51 -0.02 0.72
C GLU A 830 -8.58 -1.23 0.59
N GLU A 831 -7.28 -1.02 0.73
CA GLU A 831 -6.31 -2.11 0.65
C GLU A 831 -6.40 -3.07 1.84
N PRO A 832 -6.16 -4.39 1.65
CA PRO A 832 -6.23 -5.39 2.70
C PRO A 832 -5.40 -5.06 3.94
N ALA A 833 -4.19 -4.51 3.76
CA ALA A 833 -3.32 -4.09 4.86
C ALA A 833 -3.95 -2.97 5.72
N SER A 834 -4.62 -2.00 5.09
CA SER A 834 -5.34 -0.93 5.78
C SER A 834 -6.53 -1.48 6.57
N VAL A 835 -7.29 -2.40 5.97
CA VAL A 835 -8.42 -3.08 6.63
C VAL A 835 -7.93 -3.89 7.83
N ARG A 836 -6.81 -4.62 7.70
CA ARG A 836 -6.22 -5.41 8.80
C ARG A 836 -5.81 -4.53 9.98
N GLU A 837 -5.15 -3.41 9.73
CA GLU A 837 -4.77 -2.47 10.79
C GLU A 837 -5.99 -1.81 11.46
N LYS A 838 -7.05 -1.48 10.70
CA LYS A 838 -8.33 -1.05 11.28
C LYS A 838 -8.93 -2.11 12.19
N ASN A 839 -8.89 -3.38 11.79
CA ASN A 839 -9.37 -4.49 12.59
C ASN A 839 -8.57 -4.68 13.88
N PHE A 840 -7.24 -4.52 13.84
CA PHE A 840 -6.43 -4.56 15.06
C PHE A 840 -6.78 -3.42 16.03
N ARG A 841 -7.04 -2.21 15.52
CA ARG A 841 -7.49 -1.09 16.37
C ARG A 841 -8.86 -1.35 16.97
N LEU A 842 -9.81 -1.82 16.18
CA LEU A 842 -11.14 -2.16 16.67
C LEU A 842 -11.08 -3.23 17.76
N LEU A 843 -10.25 -4.27 17.56
CA LEU A 843 -10.02 -5.34 18.53
C LEU A 843 -9.43 -4.79 19.83
N GLU A 844 -8.36 -3.99 19.73
CA GLU A 844 -7.69 -3.36 20.86
C GLU A 844 -8.63 -2.45 21.65
N GLU A 845 -9.31 -1.51 21.00
CA GLU A 845 -10.21 -0.55 21.65
C GLU A 845 -11.37 -1.26 22.33
N SER A 846 -11.97 -2.26 21.66
CA SER A 846 -13.08 -3.04 22.22
C SER A 846 -12.65 -3.83 23.45
N VAL A 847 -11.51 -4.52 23.40
CA VAL A 847 -11.01 -5.31 24.51
C VAL A 847 -10.52 -4.43 25.66
N ARG A 848 -9.81 -3.33 25.37
CA ARG A 848 -9.36 -2.37 26.39
C ARG A 848 -10.52 -1.72 27.12
N ALA A 849 -11.62 -1.42 26.43
CA ALA A 849 -12.82 -0.85 27.05
C ALA A 849 -13.62 -1.89 27.86
N SER A 850 -13.50 -3.18 27.53
CA SER A 850 -14.31 -4.25 28.11
C SER A 850 -13.62 -4.99 29.27
N LEU A 851 -12.29 -5.03 29.29
CA LEU A 851 -11.50 -5.68 30.33
C LEU A 851 -10.94 -4.68 31.33
N ASP A 852 -10.88 -5.06 32.60
CA ASP A 852 -10.10 -4.35 33.62
C ASP A 852 -8.60 -4.58 33.38
N ILE A 853 -8.01 -3.79 32.49
CA ILE A 853 -6.58 -3.85 32.17
C ILE A 853 -5.72 -3.54 33.39
N GLY A 854 -6.20 -2.70 34.31
CA GLY A 854 -5.49 -2.38 35.56
C GLY A 854 -5.33 -3.62 36.45
N ALA A 855 -6.42 -4.35 36.66
CA ALA A 855 -6.43 -5.64 37.33
C ALA A 855 -5.50 -6.66 36.68
N ILE A 856 -5.45 -6.70 35.34
CA ILE A 856 -4.56 -7.63 34.61
C ILE A 856 -3.09 -7.27 34.86
N TYR A 857 -2.73 -5.99 34.88
CA TYR A 857 -1.39 -5.56 35.26
C TYR A 857 -1.02 -5.97 36.70
N GLU A 858 -1.94 -5.82 37.65
CA GLU A 858 -1.74 -6.28 39.03
C GLU A 858 -1.56 -7.79 39.13
N ILE A 859 -2.34 -8.57 38.36
CA ILE A 859 -2.21 -10.04 38.27
C ILE A 859 -0.83 -10.45 37.76
N MET A 860 -0.26 -9.72 36.80
CA MET A 860 1.11 -9.93 36.30
C MET A 860 2.18 -9.34 37.24
N GLY A 861 1.79 -8.57 38.26
CA GLY A 861 2.70 -7.88 39.17
C GLY A 861 3.48 -6.74 38.53
N ILE A 862 2.82 -5.92 37.69
CA ILE A 862 3.35 -4.69 37.08
C ILE A 862 2.77 -3.49 37.84
N SER A 863 3.62 -2.59 38.36
CA SER A 863 3.18 -1.44 39.17
C SER A 863 2.83 -0.23 38.31
N ARG A 864 2.10 0.75 38.88
CA ARG A 864 1.77 2.02 38.19
C ARG A 864 3.00 2.89 37.89
N GLU A 865 4.10 2.72 38.61
CA GLU A 865 5.35 3.48 38.44
C GLU A 865 6.18 2.98 37.25
N GLU A 866 6.00 1.73 36.83
CA GLU A 866 6.66 1.18 35.63
C GLU A 866 6.04 1.68 34.31
N LYS A 867 5.03 2.58 34.37
CA LYS A 867 4.31 3.15 33.21
C LYS A 867 4.74 4.58 32.83
N SER A 868 5.49 5.26 33.69
CA SER A 868 6.03 6.61 33.45
C SER A 868 7.44 6.54 32.91
#